data_AF-A0A848JTC7-F1
#
_entry.id   AF-A0A848JTC7-F1
#
_cell.length_a   1.000
_cell.length_b   1.000
_cell.length_c   1.000
_cell.angle_alpha   90.00
_cell.angle_beta   90.00
_cell.angle_gamma   90.00
#
_symmetry.space_group_name_H-M   'P 1'
#
loop_
_entity.id
_entity.type
_entity.pdbx_description
1 polymer ?
#
loop_
_entity_poly.entity_id
_entity_poly.type
_entity_poly.pdbx_seq_one_letter_code
_entity_poly.pdbx_strand_id
1 'polypeptide(L)'
;MTPHEFITKWQNSKLKERAAAQEHFLDLCRLLGEKTPAEVDAAGLDYGFEVGATKTGGGHGFADVFKRGHFAWEYKGTRANLDAALLQLQRYAVALDNPPLLIVSDIGTTIRIHTNWTNSVSKTYDIPIAELEDAEKRQWLKAAFADPEALRPTKTRQQLTEEVAGKFAELARSLRARYDEPEEVAHFINRLVFCMFAEDVKLLKEGMFSRMLERALEEPAEFEAFARDLFRAMSTGGRIGFEKVAWFNGGLFDNDRVFPLTPGEIRLVHEASKRYWGDIDPSILGTLFERGLDPDKRSQLGAHYTDRDKIMMIIEPVIIAPLAAEWAETKAKIEKLLEDAPKQTREKLLRGSALAARTRALNAAEQLHRAYLKRLRAFRVLDPACGSGNFLYLALRSLKDLEHRAQVEAEALGLERDFPTIGPEVVRGIEINPYAAELARVSVWIGEIQWMLKNGFPAQENPVLKPLETIECRDALLNKDGSRAEWPETDVIIGNPPFLGAKWMPDRLGADYVRKLRSILPNGSPAINLVVYWFFQASIAISRHTKRVGFVATNMIRSPSNRLIGDILYKLAPITFALSDEPWVVDGAAVRVSLIVCNSENSDSAFLDGLKVQAIGGDLKSYSFSMTKRKALIDNKRRRFGESKRGALSRSIEAARSTCCAFRSTPTDAITPTL
;
A
#
# COMPACT_ATOMS: atom_id res chain seq x y z
N MET A 1 30.82 10.62 32.59
CA MET A 1 31.08 11.86 31.84
C MET A 1 29.95 12.81 32.15
N THR A 2 30.24 14.05 32.53
CA THR A 2 29.19 15.06 32.78
C THR A 2 28.72 15.69 31.47
N PRO A 3 27.52 16.32 31.41
CA PRO A 3 27.08 17.06 30.24
C PRO A 3 28.08 18.14 29.82
N HIS A 4 28.61 18.88 30.78
CA HIS A 4 29.59 19.94 30.54
C HIS A 4 30.88 19.42 29.88
N GLU A 5 31.39 18.26 30.34
CA GLU A 5 32.55 17.59 29.72
C GLU A 5 32.25 17.17 28.29
N PHE A 6 31.05 16.63 28.04
CA PHE A 6 30.63 16.19 26.70
C PHE A 6 30.57 17.36 25.72
N ILE A 7 29.91 18.44 26.12
CA ILE A 7 29.78 19.66 25.31
C ILE A 7 31.15 20.23 25.01
N THR A 8 32.00 20.38 26.02
CA THR A 8 33.37 20.91 25.85
C THR A 8 34.18 20.07 24.85
N LYS A 9 34.02 18.75 24.86
CA LYS A 9 34.74 17.85 23.96
C LYS A 9 34.21 17.90 22.52
N TRP A 10 32.91 17.90 22.33
CA TRP A 10 32.29 17.61 21.04
C TRP A 10 31.75 18.84 20.32
N GLN A 11 31.35 19.89 21.03
CA GLN A 11 30.78 21.09 20.41
C GLN A 11 31.79 21.72 19.43
N ASN A 12 31.37 21.89 18.18
CA ASN A 12 32.21 22.36 17.08
C ASN A 12 33.49 21.52 16.87
N SER A 13 33.45 20.22 17.15
CA SER A 13 34.58 19.31 16.93
C SER A 13 35.17 19.45 15.53
N LYS A 14 36.51 19.51 15.44
CA LYS A 14 37.27 19.60 14.18
C LYS A 14 37.73 18.22 13.67
N LEU A 15 37.37 17.15 14.38
CA LEU A 15 37.75 15.80 14.01
C LEU A 15 37.02 15.37 12.72
N LYS A 16 37.69 14.54 11.93
CA LYS A 16 37.05 13.90 10.78
C LYS A 16 36.03 12.88 11.26
N GLU A 17 34.91 12.78 10.56
CA GLU A 17 33.79 11.86 10.84
C GLU A 17 34.25 10.45 11.24
N ARG A 18 35.01 9.78 10.37
CA ARG A 18 35.54 8.42 10.60
C ARG A 18 36.39 8.26 11.85
N ALA A 19 37.04 9.34 12.31
CA ALA A 19 37.88 9.33 13.51
C ALA A 19 37.10 9.64 14.79
N ALA A 20 35.89 10.20 14.67
CA ALA A 20 35.12 10.74 15.80
C ALA A 20 33.83 9.96 16.10
N ALA A 21 33.17 9.37 15.10
CA ALA A 21 31.84 8.77 15.24
C ALA A 21 31.74 7.73 16.37
N GLN A 22 32.64 6.75 16.41
CA GLN A 22 32.63 5.70 17.44
C GLN A 22 32.91 6.29 18.84
N GLU A 23 33.93 7.15 18.97
CA GLU A 23 34.27 7.74 20.27
C GLU A 23 33.16 8.66 20.78
N HIS A 24 32.55 9.46 19.91
CA HIS A 24 31.39 10.30 20.22
C HIS A 24 30.21 9.47 20.72
N PHE A 25 29.90 8.35 20.05
CA PHE A 25 28.82 7.47 20.48
C PHE A 25 29.11 6.79 21.83
N LEU A 26 30.36 6.36 22.08
CA LEU A 26 30.76 5.79 23.37
C LEU A 26 30.66 6.83 24.49
N ASP A 27 31.02 8.08 24.22
CA ASP A 27 30.85 9.18 25.16
C ASP A 27 29.38 9.51 25.42
N LEU A 28 28.50 9.38 24.41
CA LEU A 28 27.04 9.48 24.61
C LEU A 28 26.55 8.38 25.56
N CYS A 29 27.02 7.14 25.38
CA CYS A 29 26.68 6.05 26.31
C CYS A 29 27.09 6.40 27.75
N ARG A 30 28.31 6.93 27.94
CA ARG A 30 28.81 7.37 29.27
C ARG A 30 28.05 8.56 29.84
N LEU A 31 27.66 9.52 29.00
CA LEU A 31 26.86 10.69 29.38
C LEU A 31 25.48 10.25 29.89
N LEU A 32 24.87 9.30 29.20
CA LEU A 32 23.51 8.81 29.50
C LEU A 32 23.50 7.68 30.54
N GLY A 33 24.65 7.15 30.93
CA GLY A 33 24.75 5.96 31.78
C GLY A 33 24.15 4.71 31.11
N GLU A 34 24.29 4.61 29.79
CA GLU A 34 23.90 3.46 28.97
C GLU A 34 25.10 2.53 28.75
N LYS A 35 24.82 1.23 28.58
CA LYS A 35 25.85 0.27 28.19
C LYS A 35 26.23 0.49 26.73
N THR A 36 27.51 0.31 26.42
CA THR A 36 28.05 0.41 25.07
C THR A 36 27.69 -0.83 24.22
N PRO A 37 27.77 -0.76 22.88
CA PRO A 37 27.44 -1.89 22.01
C PRO A 37 28.17 -3.19 22.40
N ALA A 38 29.49 -3.13 22.58
CA ALA A 38 30.30 -4.30 22.90
C ALA A 38 30.03 -4.91 24.29
N GLU A 39 29.47 -4.13 25.23
CA GLU A 39 29.08 -4.62 26.56
C GLU A 39 27.74 -5.37 26.55
N VAL A 40 26.88 -5.07 25.57
CA VAL A 40 25.55 -5.68 25.43
C VAL A 40 25.57 -6.83 24.45
N ASP A 41 26.21 -6.65 23.30
CA ASP A 41 26.24 -7.59 22.20
C ASP A 41 27.64 -7.62 21.56
N ALA A 42 28.48 -8.53 22.07
CA ALA A 42 29.82 -8.73 21.56
C ALA A 42 29.87 -9.24 20.10
N ALA A 43 28.77 -9.82 19.60
CA ALA A 43 28.67 -10.28 18.22
C ALA A 43 28.24 -9.16 17.25
N GLY A 44 27.69 -8.06 17.76
CA GLY A 44 27.26 -6.91 16.97
C GLY A 44 26.09 -7.20 16.02
N LEU A 45 25.25 -8.18 16.35
CA LEU A 45 24.10 -8.60 15.53
C LEU A 45 22.87 -7.71 15.77
N ASP A 46 22.62 -7.36 17.02
CA ASP A 46 21.45 -6.63 17.49
C ASP A 46 21.82 -5.28 18.10
N TYR A 47 23.07 -5.09 18.55
CA TYR A 47 23.59 -3.78 18.92
C TYR A 47 25.06 -3.64 18.56
N GLY A 48 25.37 -2.87 17.52
CA GLY A 48 26.73 -2.83 16.97
C GLY A 48 27.06 -1.57 16.17
N PHE A 49 28.34 -1.43 15.87
CA PHE A 49 28.87 -0.45 14.92
C PHE A 49 28.93 -1.05 13.51
N GLU A 50 28.74 -0.23 12.48
CA GLU A 50 28.84 -0.62 11.07
C GLU A 50 27.98 -1.85 10.71
N VAL A 51 26.76 -1.93 11.26
CA VAL A 51 25.86 -3.08 11.04
C VAL A 51 25.43 -3.12 9.57
N GLY A 52 25.56 -4.31 8.96
CA GLY A 52 25.44 -4.53 7.52
C GLY A 52 26.78 -4.75 6.80
N ALA A 53 27.90 -4.43 7.44
CA ALA A 53 29.23 -4.48 6.81
C ALA A 53 29.88 -5.87 6.72
N THR A 54 29.19 -6.97 7.07
CA THR A 54 29.82 -8.30 7.03
C THR A 54 28.88 -9.42 6.59
N LYS A 55 29.01 -9.82 5.31
CA LYS A 55 29.37 -11.18 4.88
C LYS A 55 29.80 -11.17 3.40
N THR A 56 31.08 -11.46 3.16
CA THR A 56 31.66 -11.91 1.88
C THR A 56 31.76 -10.97 0.66
N GLY A 57 31.63 -9.64 0.77
CA GLY A 57 31.64 -8.77 -0.42
C GLY A 57 32.25 -7.37 -0.36
N GLY A 58 32.72 -6.87 0.79
CA GLY A 58 33.31 -5.52 0.85
C GLY A 58 32.30 -4.37 0.63
N GLY A 59 31.01 -4.60 0.85
CA GLY A 59 29.99 -3.55 0.84
C GLY A 59 30.11 -2.59 2.03
N HIS A 60 29.55 -1.38 1.88
CA HIS A 60 29.45 -0.39 2.95
C HIS A 60 28.34 -0.78 3.95
N GLY A 61 28.55 -0.57 5.26
CA GLY A 61 27.54 -0.81 6.29
C GLY A 61 26.28 0.04 6.08
N PHE A 62 25.14 -0.43 6.58
CA PHE A 62 23.83 0.22 6.39
C PHE A 62 23.63 1.42 7.31
N ALA A 63 24.24 1.38 8.51
CA ALA A 63 24.22 2.43 9.52
C ALA A 63 25.53 2.39 10.32
N ASP A 64 25.98 3.55 10.80
CA ASP A 64 27.17 3.65 11.66
C ASP A 64 26.95 2.98 13.01
N VAL A 65 25.74 3.10 13.57
CA VAL A 65 25.32 2.38 14.78
C VAL A 65 23.90 1.87 14.63
N PHE A 66 23.63 0.64 15.05
CA PHE A 66 22.30 0.07 15.03
C PHE A 66 22.01 -0.64 16.33
N LYS A 67 20.79 -0.47 16.84
CA LYS A 67 20.24 -1.22 17.96
C LYS A 67 18.84 -1.72 17.59
N ARG A 68 18.67 -3.04 17.45
CA ARG A 68 17.41 -3.68 17.02
C ARG A 68 16.26 -3.25 17.92
N GLY A 69 15.15 -2.90 17.29
CA GLY A 69 13.94 -2.42 17.97
C GLY A 69 14.06 -1.02 18.59
N HIS A 70 15.20 -0.33 18.43
CA HIS A 70 15.42 1.01 19.01
C HIS A 70 15.74 2.04 17.93
N PHE A 71 16.90 1.95 17.30
CA PHE A 71 17.33 2.96 16.33
C PHE A 71 18.30 2.40 15.28
N ALA A 72 18.34 3.10 14.14
CA ALA A 72 19.51 3.17 13.29
C ALA A 72 20.10 4.59 13.37
N TRP A 73 21.41 4.71 13.39
CA TRP A 73 22.15 5.95 13.59
C TRP A 73 23.16 6.16 12.48
N GLU A 74 23.18 7.36 11.90
CA GLU A 74 24.14 7.78 10.87
C GLU A 74 24.82 9.09 11.26
N TYR A 75 26.14 9.15 11.12
CA TYR A 75 26.95 10.33 11.35
C TYR A 75 27.29 11.06 10.06
N LYS A 76 27.52 12.36 10.21
CA LYS A 76 28.24 13.20 9.25
C LYS A 76 29.26 14.07 9.99
N GLY A 77 30.19 14.68 9.26
CA GLY A 77 31.10 15.67 9.85
C GLY A 77 30.38 16.91 10.39
N THR A 78 31.02 17.62 11.32
CA THR A 78 30.51 18.85 11.95
C THR A 78 29.99 19.87 10.95
N ARG A 79 28.75 20.35 11.18
CA ARG A 79 27.98 21.28 10.34
C ARG A 79 27.58 20.75 8.96
N ALA A 80 27.70 19.43 8.73
CA ALA A 80 27.20 18.83 7.50
C ALA A 80 25.66 18.83 7.44
N ASN A 81 25.14 18.69 6.22
CA ASN A 81 23.71 18.54 6.01
C ASN A 81 23.23 17.14 6.50
N LEU A 82 22.41 17.14 7.55
CA LEU A 82 21.82 15.94 8.14
C LEU A 82 20.75 15.27 7.26
N ASP A 83 20.17 15.98 6.30
CA ASP A 83 19.17 15.41 5.40
C ASP A 83 19.76 14.29 4.54
N ALA A 84 21.04 14.41 4.16
CA ALA A 84 21.75 13.36 3.42
C ALA A 84 21.96 12.10 4.26
N ALA A 85 22.22 12.25 5.57
CA ALA A 85 22.33 11.15 6.51
C ALA A 85 20.99 10.45 6.72
N LEU A 86 19.92 11.23 6.83
CA LEU A 86 18.57 10.69 6.98
C LEU A 86 18.16 9.89 5.74
N LEU A 87 18.46 10.42 4.55
CA LEU A 87 18.20 9.75 3.29
C LEU A 87 18.89 8.38 3.20
N GLN A 88 20.11 8.29 3.73
CA GLN A 88 20.86 7.05 3.80
C GLN A 88 20.18 6.04 4.75
N LEU A 89 19.80 6.46 5.95
CA LEU A 89 19.08 5.59 6.90
C LEU A 89 17.72 5.12 6.37
N GLN A 90 16.96 6.01 5.74
CA GLN A 90 15.66 5.70 5.15
C GLN A 90 15.77 4.59 4.09
N ARG A 91 16.82 4.63 3.26
CA ARG A 91 17.07 3.64 2.21
C ARG A 91 17.43 2.25 2.71
N TYR A 92 17.83 2.10 3.98
CA TYR A 92 18.22 0.83 4.58
C TYR A 92 17.34 0.41 5.75
N ALA A 93 16.37 1.23 6.15
CA ALA A 93 15.49 0.97 7.29
C ALA A 93 14.85 -0.42 7.20
N VAL A 94 14.42 -0.86 6.01
CA VAL A 94 13.81 -2.19 5.81
C VAL A 94 14.76 -3.35 6.13
N ALA A 95 16.05 -3.23 5.81
CA ALA A 95 17.04 -4.26 6.17
C ALA A 95 17.46 -4.23 7.64
N LEU A 96 17.17 -3.11 8.31
CA LEU A 96 17.40 -2.92 9.75
C LEU A 96 16.14 -3.23 10.57
N ASP A 97 15.22 -4.03 10.03
CA ASP A 97 13.92 -4.37 10.63
C ASP A 97 13.03 -3.16 10.94
N ASN A 98 13.12 -2.10 10.13
CA ASN A 98 12.37 -0.85 10.27
C ASN A 98 12.42 -0.30 11.70
N PRO A 99 13.60 0.13 12.18
CA PRO A 99 13.75 0.59 13.55
C PRO A 99 12.82 1.78 13.82
N PRO A 100 12.27 1.90 15.04
CA PRO A 100 11.29 2.94 15.35
C PRO A 100 11.87 4.35 15.30
N LEU A 101 13.20 4.49 15.42
CA LEU A 101 13.90 5.77 15.36
C LEU A 101 15.01 5.74 14.29
N LEU A 102 15.09 6.81 13.49
CA LEU A 102 16.22 7.09 12.60
C LEU A 102 16.94 8.31 13.15
N ILE A 103 18.18 8.15 13.60
CA ILE A 103 18.93 9.19 14.30
C ILE A 103 20.09 9.65 13.44
N VAL A 104 20.21 10.95 13.26
CA VAL A 104 21.30 11.54 12.49
C VAL A 104 22.05 12.55 13.34
N SER A 105 23.36 12.60 13.19
CA SER A 105 24.18 13.55 13.95
C SER A 105 25.36 14.03 13.14
N ASP A 106 25.67 15.32 13.29
CA ASP A 106 26.86 15.91 12.68
C ASP A 106 28.03 15.93 13.66
N ILE A 107 27.96 15.19 14.78
CA ILE A 107 28.93 15.12 15.88
C ILE A 107 29.03 16.42 16.69
N GLY A 108 29.16 17.57 16.03
CA GLY A 108 29.59 18.80 16.67
C GLY A 108 28.52 19.86 16.92
N THR A 109 27.34 19.78 16.29
CA THR A 109 26.31 20.80 16.48
C THR A 109 24.96 20.24 16.89
N THR A 110 24.52 19.13 16.30
CA THR A 110 23.15 18.64 16.45
C THR A 110 23.07 17.13 16.38
N ILE A 111 22.24 16.56 17.25
CA ILE A 111 21.67 15.22 17.10
C ILE A 111 20.19 15.41 16.79
N ARG A 112 19.69 14.71 15.79
CA ARG A 112 18.29 14.77 15.37
C ARG A 112 17.69 13.37 15.37
N ILE A 113 16.62 13.19 16.13
CA ILE A 113 15.88 11.92 16.19
C ILE A 113 14.62 12.07 15.34
N HIS A 114 14.46 11.19 14.35
CA HIS A 114 13.24 11.06 13.56
C HIS A 114 12.47 9.82 13.98
N THR A 115 11.19 9.98 14.26
CA THR A 115 10.28 8.85 14.52
C THR A 115 9.89 8.14 13.22
N ASN A 116 9.89 6.82 13.19
CA ASN A 116 9.69 6.01 11.96
C ASN A 116 8.55 4.97 12.06
N TRP A 117 7.68 5.06 13.06
CA TRP A 117 6.48 4.20 13.10
C TRP A 117 5.59 4.43 11.87
N THR A 118 5.01 3.34 11.36
CA THR A 118 4.18 3.36 10.15
C THR A 118 2.78 3.93 10.36
N ASN A 119 2.29 3.92 11.60
CA ASN A 119 0.89 4.25 11.96
C ASN A 119 0.76 5.51 12.84
N SER A 120 1.84 6.24 13.10
CA SER A 120 1.82 7.53 13.82
C SER A 120 2.19 8.69 12.91
N VAL A 121 1.82 9.90 13.31
CA VAL A 121 2.41 11.11 12.70
C VAL A 121 3.92 11.11 12.94
N SER A 122 4.67 11.69 12.02
CA SER A 122 6.12 11.82 12.15
C SER A 122 6.42 12.99 13.09
N LYS A 123 7.44 12.82 13.93
CA LYS A 123 7.96 13.87 14.82
C LYS A 123 9.47 13.86 14.75
N THR A 124 10.03 15.07 14.85
CA THR A 124 11.48 15.28 14.88
C THR A 124 11.84 15.89 16.23
N TYR A 125 12.90 15.39 16.83
CA TYR A 125 13.48 15.93 18.06
C TYR A 125 14.88 16.42 17.75
N ASP A 126 15.04 17.74 17.68
CA ASP A 126 16.32 18.40 17.51
C ASP A 126 16.97 18.65 18.88
N ILE A 127 18.20 18.16 19.01
CA ILE A 127 19.03 18.25 20.20
C ILE A 127 20.36 18.90 19.81
N PRO A 128 20.46 20.23 19.92
CA PRO A 128 21.74 20.91 19.78
C PRO A 128 22.72 20.39 20.84
N ILE A 129 23.96 20.13 20.46
CA ILE A 129 25.00 19.66 21.40
C ILE A 129 25.17 20.68 22.53
N ALA A 130 25.12 21.97 22.22
CA ALA A 130 25.19 23.06 23.20
C ALA A 130 24.08 23.02 24.27
N GLU A 131 22.94 22.36 23.98
CA GLU A 131 21.79 22.27 24.87
C GLU A 131 21.76 20.95 25.66
N LEU A 132 22.83 20.14 25.61
CA LEU A 132 22.88 18.89 26.38
C LEU A 132 22.96 19.11 27.90
N GLU A 133 23.08 20.34 28.40
CA GLU A 133 22.87 20.67 29.82
C GLU A 133 21.37 20.65 30.21
N ASP A 134 20.45 20.73 29.24
CA ASP A 134 19.02 20.55 29.44
C ASP A 134 18.68 19.07 29.72
N ALA A 135 17.98 18.85 30.84
CA ALA A 135 17.54 17.51 31.24
C ALA A 135 16.51 16.91 30.27
N GLU A 136 15.63 17.72 29.66
CA GLU A 136 14.62 17.24 28.72
C GLU A 136 15.28 16.67 27.46
N LYS A 137 16.25 17.39 26.89
CA LYS A 137 17.00 16.94 25.71
C LYS A 137 17.75 15.64 25.97
N ARG A 138 18.40 15.52 27.13
CA ARG A 138 19.04 14.27 27.56
C ARG A 138 18.02 13.16 27.79
N GLN A 139 16.83 13.47 28.29
CA GLN A 139 15.77 12.48 28.49
C GLN A 139 15.28 11.92 27.14
N TRP A 140 15.18 12.74 26.09
CA TRP A 140 14.86 12.23 24.75
C TRP A 140 15.92 11.27 24.23
N LEU A 141 17.21 11.62 24.38
CA LEU A 141 18.30 10.70 24.01
C LEU A 141 18.28 9.41 24.84
N LYS A 142 18.08 9.53 26.15
CA LYS A 142 17.96 8.36 27.03
C LYS A 142 16.81 7.45 26.62
N ALA A 143 15.65 8.03 26.30
CA ALA A 143 14.50 7.29 25.79
C ALA A 143 14.85 6.55 24.49
N ALA A 144 15.53 7.20 23.54
CA ALA A 144 15.95 6.52 22.32
C ALA A 144 16.81 5.26 22.56
N PHE A 145 17.65 5.26 23.61
CA PHE A 145 18.48 4.11 23.97
C PHE A 145 17.74 3.05 24.78
N ALA A 146 16.85 3.43 25.69
CA ALA A 146 16.27 2.53 26.68
C ALA A 146 14.81 2.13 26.41
N ASP A 147 14.00 3.08 25.93
CA ASP A 147 12.56 2.91 25.68
C ASP A 147 12.10 3.85 24.55
N PRO A 148 12.25 3.43 23.28
CA PRO A 148 11.90 4.26 22.13
C PRO A 148 10.39 4.56 22.06
N GLU A 149 9.52 3.73 22.66
CA GLU A 149 8.07 3.97 22.65
C GLU A 149 7.70 5.25 23.42
N ALA A 150 8.52 5.69 24.38
CA ALA A 150 8.32 6.98 25.07
C ALA A 150 8.42 8.20 24.11
N LEU A 151 9.10 8.04 22.96
CA LEU A 151 9.18 9.08 21.92
C LEU A 151 8.08 8.97 20.87
N ARG A 152 7.28 7.89 20.89
CA ARG A 152 6.22 7.63 19.92
C ARG A 152 5.16 8.72 19.99
N PRO A 153 4.82 9.36 18.86
CA PRO A 153 3.75 10.35 18.84
C PRO A 153 2.40 9.71 19.21
N THR A 154 1.67 10.36 20.13
CA THR A 154 0.37 9.86 20.61
C THR A 154 -0.75 10.01 19.59
N LYS A 155 -0.64 11.00 18.70
CA LYS A 155 -1.60 11.22 17.62
C LYS A 155 -1.33 10.24 16.47
N THR A 156 -2.33 9.45 16.12
CA THR A 156 -2.23 8.54 14.96
C THR A 156 -2.47 9.29 13.65
N ARG A 157 -1.97 8.73 12.54
CA ARG A 157 -2.27 9.26 11.19
C ARG A 157 -3.77 9.27 10.90
N GLN A 158 -4.47 8.25 11.40
CA GLN A 158 -5.91 8.15 11.32
C GLN A 158 -6.61 9.32 12.00
N GLN A 159 -6.29 9.61 13.27
CA GLN A 159 -6.89 10.72 14.01
C GLN A 159 -6.64 12.07 13.34
N LEU A 160 -5.43 12.29 12.80
CA LEU A 160 -5.11 13.48 12.02
C LEU A 160 -5.98 13.58 10.77
N THR A 161 -6.11 12.48 10.03
CA THR A 161 -6.85 12.47 8.77
C THR A 161 -8.36 12.62 9.00
N GLU A 162 -8.91 12.04 10.09
CA GLU A 162 -10.30 12.21 10.50
C GLU A 162 -10.65 13.68 10.79
N GLU A 163 -9.79 14.38 11.52
CA GLU A 163 -9.95 15.81 11.81
C GLU A 163 -10.00 16.65 10.53
N VAL A 164 -9.07 16.40 9.61
CA VAL A 164 -8.97 17.12 8.34
C VAL A 164 -10.15 16.81 7.44
N ALA A 165 -10.54 15.54 7.32
CA ALA A 165 -11.66 15.14 6.48
C ALA A 165 -13.00 15.72 6.96
N GLY A 166 -13.18 15.93 8.27
CA GLY A 166 -14.35 16.63 8.82
C GLY A 166 -14.51 18.04 8.26
N LYS A 167 -13.40 18.80 8.14
CA LYS A 167 -13.40 20.15 7.54
C LYS A 167 -13.78 20.12 6.06
N PHE A 168 -13.30 19.12 5.32
CA PHE A 168 -13.61 18.96 3.90
C PHE A 168 -15.04 18.48 3.65
N ALA A 169 -15.60 17.66 4.53
CA ALA A 169 -17.02 17.32 4.49
C ALA A 169 -17.92 18.55 4.72
N GLU A 170 -17.50 19.47 5.59
CA GLU A 170 -18.17 20.76 5.78
C GLU A 170 -18.07 21.64 4.53
N LEU A 171 -16.86 21.80 3.97
CA LEU A 171 -16.63 22.54 2.72
C LEU A 171 -17.48 22.00 1.57
N ALA A 172 -17.47 20.68 1.36
CA ALA A 172 -18.26 20.00 0.34
C ALA A 172 -19.76 20.26 0.48
N ARG A 173 -20.27 20.28 1.72
CA ARG A 173 -21.68 20.56 2.00
C ARG A 173 -22.01 22.02 1.69
N SER A 174 -21.14 22.95 2.07
CA SER A 174 -21.31 24.37 1.79
C SER A 174 -21.31 24.64 0.28
N LEU A 175 -20.36 24.06 -0.46
CA LEU A 175 -20.27 24.22 -1.92
C LEU A 175 -21.50 23.65 -2.64
N ARG A 176 -21.93 22.44 -2.31
CA ARG A 176 -23.12 21.82 -2.94
C ARG A 176 -24.43 22.53 -2.62
N ALA A 177 -24.50 23.27 -1.51
CA ALA A 177 -25.66 24.12 -1.23
C ALA A 177 -25.73 25.34 -2.16
N ARG A 178 -24.60 25.72 -2.78
CA ARG A 178 -24.48 26.88 -3.67
C ARG A 178 -24.36 26.50 -5.15
N TYR A 179 -23.87 25.30 -5.46
CA TYR A 179 -23.60 24.83 -6.82
C TYR A 179 -24.23 23.45 -7.05
N ASP A 180 -25.05 23.33 -8.09
CA ASP A 180 -25.75 22.10 -8.49
C ASP A 180 -24.90 21.23 -9.44
N GLU A 181 -23.60 21.12 -9.14
CA GLU A 181 -22.61 20.40 -9.94
C GLU A 181 -21.70 19.56 -9.03
N PRO A 182 -22.24 18.47 -8.45
CA PRO A 182 -21.56 17.75 -7.38
C PRO A 182 -20.23 17.13 -7.85
N GLU A 183 -20.14 16.62 -9.09
CA GLU A 183 -18.93 16.05 -9.71
C GLU A 183 -17.79 17.08 -9.77
N GLU A 184 -18.09 18.26 -10.30
CA GLU A 184 -17.13 19.36 -10.41
C GLU A 184 -16.71 19.90 -9.03
N VAL A 185 -17.64 19.99 -8.07
CA VAL A 185 -17.32 20.40 -6.68
C VAL A 185 -16.34 19.41 -6.04
N ALA A 186 -16.56 18.11 -6.22
CA ALA A 186 -15.67 17.09 -5.68
C ALA A 186 -14.30 17.12 -6.35
N HIS A 187 -14.26 17.27 -7.67
CA HIS A 187 -13.02 17.41 -8.42
C HIS A 187 -12.21 18.65 -7.95
N PHE A 188 -12.89 19.77 -7.72
CA PHE A 188 -12.29 20.97 -7.15
C PHE A 188 -11.73 20.74 -5.73
N ILE A 189 -12.46 20.04 -4.86
CA ILE A 189 -11.97 19.70 -3.52
C ILE A 189 -10.72 18.81 -3.58
N ASN A 190 -10.70 17.83 -4.49
CA ASN A 190 -9.53 16.97 -4.69
C ASN A 190 -8.30 17.77 -5.11
N ARG A 191 -8.46 18.85 -5.90
CA ARG A 191 -7.35 19.77 -6.22
C ARG A 191 -6.83 20.49 -4.99
N LEU A 192 -7.71 20.99 -4.11
CA LEU A 192 -7.29 21.65 -2.88
C LEU A 192 -6.50 20.69 -1.98
N VAL A 193 -7.02 19.47 -1.78
CA VAL A 193 -6.32 18.38 -1.07
C VAL A 193 -4.93 18.16 -1.63
N PHE A 194 -4.85 18.01 -2.94
CA PHE A 194 -3.61 17.71 -3.61
C PHE A 194 -2.62 18.88 -3.55
N CYS A 195 -3.06 20.15 -3.61
CA CYS A 195 -2.20 21.32 -3.45
C CYS A 195 -1.55 21.37 -2.06
N MET A 196 -2.31 21.09 -0.99
CA MET A 196 -1.73 21.05 0.37
C MET A 196 -0.73 19.91 0.50
N PHE A 197 -1.08 18.71 -0.01
CA PHE A 197 -0.14 17.59 -0.06
C PHE A 197 1.14 17.94 -0.82
N ALA A 198 1.01 18.50 -2.02
CA ALA A 198 2.14 18.84 -2.88
C ALA A 198 3.06 19.88 -2.23
N GLU A 199 2.51 20.86 -1.52
CA GLU A 199 3.29 21.85 -0.75
C GLU A 199 4.09 21.19 0.38
N ASP A 200 3.45 20.34 1.19
CA ASP A 200 4.09 19.71 2.35
C ASP A 200 5.17 18.69 1.98
N VAL A 201 5.03 18.04 0.83
CA VAL A 201 6.04 17.11 0.31
C VAL A 201 7.02 17.78 -0.66
N LYS A 202 6.98 19.11 -0.77
CA LYS A 202 7.90 19.95 -1.56
C LYS A 202 7.83 19.74 -3.09
N LEU A 203 6.74 19.14 -3.58
CA LEU A 203 6.42 19.11 -5.02
C LEU A 203 5.92 20.47 -5.51
N LEU A 204 5.24 21.21 -4.63
CA LEU A 204 4.96 22.63 -4.78
C LEU A 204 5.92 23.42 -3.89
N LYS A 205 6.28 24.63 -4.32
CA LYS A 205 7.13 25.52 -3.51
C LYS A 205 6.48 25.79 -2.15
N GLU A 206 7.29 25.71 -1.11
CA GLU A 206 6.84 25.93 0.27
C GLU A 206 6.11 27.26 0.46
N GLY A 207 4.91 27.15 1.05
CA GLY A 207 3.98 28.24 1.31
C GLY A 207 3.35 28.89 0.07
N MET A 208 3.51 28.35 -1.14
CA MET A 208 2.82 28.87 -2.33
C MET A 208 1.29 28.84 -2.18
N PHE A 209 0.74 27.69 -1.79
CA PHE A 209 -0.69 27.50 -1.56
C PHE A 209 -1.13 28.13 -0.24
N SER A 210 -0.37 27.97 0.84
CA SER A 210 -0.73 28.56 2.14
C SER A 210 -0.77 30.09 2.09
N ARG A 211 0.20 30.77 1.47
CA ARG A 211 0.17 32.24 1.32
C ARG A 211 -0.97 32.71 0.42
N MET A 212 -1.34 31.93 -0.60
CA MET A 212 -2.52 32.22 -1.42
C MET A 212 -3.79 32.22 -0.57
N LEU A 213 -3.93 31.25 0.34
CA LEU A 213 -5.06 31.19 1.28
C LEU A 213 -5.04 32.33 2.30
N GLU A 214 -3.86 32.68 2.84
CA GLU A 214 -3.68 33.83 3.75
C GLU A 214 -4.13 35.13 3.09
N ARG A 215 -3.72 35.37 1.84
CA ARG A 215 -4.17 36.53 1.06
C ARG A 215 -5.69 36.50 0.82
N ALA A 216 -6.22 35.34 0.48
CA ALA A 216 -7.67 35.15 0.29
C ALA A 216 -8.48 35.33 1.59
N LEU A 217 -7.88 35.21 2.77
CA LEU A 217 -8.56 35.55 4.03
C LEU A 217 -8.76 37.06 4.19
N GLU A 218 -7.85 37.87 3.66
CA GLU A 218 -7.95 39.33 3.64
C GLU A 218 -8.88 39.79 2.51
N GLU A 219 -8.70 39.25 1.31
CA GLU A 219 -9.44 39.61 0.10
C GLU A 219 -10.04 38.37 -0.59
N PRO A 220 -11.19 37.85 -0.12
CA PRO A 220 -11.81 36.62 -0.63
C PRO A 220 -12.09 36.58 -2.13
N ALA A 221 -12.29 37.74 -2.76
CA ALA A 221 -12.54 37.85 -4.19
C ALA A 221 -11.32 37.45 -5.05
N GLU A 222 -10.10 37.52 -4.51
CA GLU A 222 -8.88 37.15 -5.22
C GLU A 222 -8.65 35.63 -5.29
N PHE A 223 -9.31 34.85 -4.41
CA PHE A 223 -9.10 33.40 -4.33
C PHE A 223 -9.29 32.71 -5.68
N GLU A 224 -10.38 33.04 -6.39
CA GLU A 224 -10.72 32.36 -7.63
C GLU A 224 -9.63 32.56 -8.69
N ALA A 225 -9.16 33.80 -8.84
CA ALA A 225 -8.12 34.15 -9.80
C ALA A 225 -6.80 33.43 -9.49
N PHE A 226 -6.34 33.47 -8.23
CA PHE A 226 -5.08 32.84 -7.85
C PHE A 226 -5.11 31.32 -7.95
N ALA A 227 -6.20 30.68 -7.50
CA ALA A 227 -6.35 29.24 -7.61
C ALA A 227 -6.43 28.79 -9.07
N ARG A 228 -7.08 29.57 -9.94
CA ARG A 228 -7.19 29.28 -11.38
C ARG A 228 -5.82 29.34 -12.06
N ASP A 229 -5.03 30.36 -11.75
CA ASP A 229 -3.66 30.48 -12.27
C ASP A 229 -2.79 29.31 -11.81
N LEU A 230 -2.87 28.95 -10.52
CA LEU A 230 -2.16 27.80 -9.97
C LEU A 230 -2.55 26.50 -10.67
N PHE A 231 -3.85 26.21 -10.83
CA PHE A 231 -4.32 24.98 -11.48
C PHE A 231 -3.89 24.90 -12.94
N ARG A 232 -3.92 26.03 -13.66
CA ARG A 232 -3.40 26.11 -15.02
C ARG A 232 -1.90 25.81 -15.08
N ALA A 233 -1.12 26.38 -14.16
CA ALA A 233 0.32 26.10 -14.08
C ALA A 233 0.60 24.63 -13.71
N MET A 234 -0.21 24.02 -12.85
CA MET A 234 -0.10 22.60 -12.50
C MET A 234 -0.51 21.67 -13.66
N SER A 235 -1.38 22.13 -14.57
CA SER A 235 -1.86 21.34 -15.71
C SER A 235 -0.74 20.99 -16.71
N THR A 236 0.11 21.96 -17.06
CA THR A 236 1.15 21.79 -18.10
C THR A 236 2.58 22.06 -17.62
N GLY A 237 2.74 22.41 -16.34
CA GLY A 237 3.94 23.08 -15.84
C GLY A 237 3.95 24.56 -16.20
N GLY A 238 4.70 25.36 -15.45
CA GLY A 238 4.75 26.80 -15.67
C GLY A 238 5.37 27.59 -14.54
N ARG A 239 4.85 28.80 -14.31
CA ARG A 239 5.28 29.69 -13.24
C ARG A 239 4.09 30.40 -12.59
N ILE A 240 4.20 30.65 -11.29
CA ILE A 240 3.35 31.57 -10.54
C ILE A 240 4.26 32.65 -9.96
N GLY A 241 4.11 33.88 -10.44
CA GLY A 241 5.10 34.92 -10.22
C GLY A 241 6.47 34.49 -10.77
N PHE A 242 7.50 34.49 -9.91
CA PHE A 242 8.85 34.02 -10.25
C PHE A 242 9.10 32.54 -9.90
N GLU A 243 8.16 31.90 -9.21
CA GLU A 243 8.32 30.52 -8.74
C GLU A 243 7.94 29.52 -9.83
N LYS A 244 8.74 28.47 -9.98
CA LYS A 244 8.49 27.38 -10.94
C LYS A 244 7.44 26.43 -10.38
N VAL A 245 6.48 26.04 -11.21
CA VAL A 245 5.49 25.00 -10.90
C VAL A 245 5.74 23.80 -11.79
N ALA A 246 5.86 22.62 -11.19
CA ALA A 246 6.04 21.36 -11.90
C ALA A 246 4.78 20.99 -12.70
N TRP A 247 4.95 20.11 -13.68
CA TRP A 247 3.84 19.59 -14.46
C TRP A 247 3.17 18.43 -13.71
N PHE A 248 1.92 18.59 -13.28
CA PHE A 248 1.23 17.61 -12.45
C PHE A 248 0.32 16.62 -13.18
N ASN A 249 -0.57 17.06 -14.08
CA ASN A 249 -1.73 16.26 -14.55
C ASN A 249 -1.36 14.88 -15.17
N GLY A 250 -2.25 13.89 -15.30
CA GLY A 250 -2.89 13.16 -14.20
C GLY A 250 -4.40 12.95 -14.31
N GLY A 251 -5.10 13.75 -15.13
CA GLY A 251 -6.56 13.89 -15.08
C GLY A 251 -7.06 14.93 -14.08
N LEU A 252 -6.32 15.12 -12.96
CA LEU A 252 -6.75 15.99 -11.85
C LEU A 252 -6.75 17.49 -12.17
N PHE A 253 -5.92 17.94 -13.11
CA PHE A 253 -5.77 19.35 -13.49
C PHE A 253 -6.06 19.58 -14.98
N ASP A 254 -6.91 18.75 -15.59
CA ASP A 254 -7.25 18.84 -17.03
C ASP A 254 -8.10 20.08 -17.38
N ASN A 255 -8.67 20.74 -16.37
CA ASN A 255 -9.26 22.07 -16.52
C ASN A 255 -8.82 22.98 -15.36
N ASP A 256 -9.09 24.29 -15.47
CA ASP A 256 -8.75 25.28 -14.43
C ASP A 256 -9.99 25.76 -13.65
N ARG A 257 -11.06 24.97 -13.63
CA ARG A 257 -12.30 25.33 -12.92
C ARG A 257 -12.04 25.52 -11.43
N VAL A 258 -12.52 26.66 -10.91
CA VAL A 258 -12.48 27.03 -9.50
C VAL A 258 -13.86 27.53 -9.10
N PHE A 259 -14.31 27.16 -7.90
CA PHE A 259 -15.52 27.71 -7.31
C PHE A 259 -15.15 28.87 -6.37
N PRO A 260 -15.80 30.05 -6.47
CA PRO A 260 -15.63 31.12 -5.51
C PRO A 260 -15.91 30.63 -4.08
N LEU A 261 -14.94 30.82 -3.19
CA LEU A 261 -15.11 30.48 -1.78
C LEU A 261 -15.55 31.70 -0.97
N THR A 262 -16.47 31.46 -0.05
CA THR A 262 -16.85 32.43 0.98
C THR A 262 -15.71 32.58 2.01
N PRO A 263 -15.70 33.66 2.81
CA PRO A 263 -14.69 33.83 3.87
C PRO A 263 -14.67 32.66 4.87
N GLY A 264 -15.82 32.05 5.14
CA GLY A 264 -15.91 30.87 6.01
C GLY A 264 -15.26 29.64 5.40
N GLU A 265 -15.49 29.38 4.11
CA GLU A 265 -14.89 28.26 3.40
C GLU A 265 -13.38 28.42 3.23
N ILE A 266 -12.88 29.64 2.95
CA ILE A 266 -11.44 29.93 2.89
C ILE A 266 -10.79 29.64 4.24
N ARG A 267 -11.42 30.05 5.36
CA ARG A 267 -10.95 29.70 6.71
C ARG A 267 -10.90 28.19 6.94
N LEU A 268 -11.90 27.44 6.48
CA LEU A 268 -11.89 25.97 6.59
C LEU A 268 -10.68 25.35 5.87
N VAL A 269 -10.42 25.79 4.63
CA VAL A 269 -9.29 25.29 3.82
C VAL A 269 -7.95 25.70 4.45
N HIS A 270 -7.81 26.96 4.89
CA HIS A 270 -6.61 27.45 5.56
C HIS A 270 -6.33 26.73 6.89
N GLU A 271 -7.34 26.49 7.72
CA GLU A 271 -7.14 25.70 8.95
C GLU A 271 -6.82 24.23 8.66
N ALA A 272 -7.17 23.71 7.48
CA ALA A 272 -6.76 22.38 7.04
C ALA A 272 -5.32 22.37 6.50
N SER A 273 -4.87 23.44 5.82
CA SER A 273 -3.51 23.55 5.28
C SER A 273 -2.42 23.67 6.35
N LYS A 274 -2.77 24.08 7.58
CA LYS A 274 -1.84 24.11 8.73
C LYS A 274 -1.42 22.71 9.25
N ARG A 275 -2.08 21.65 8.79
CA ARG A 275 -1.71 20.27 9.16
C ARG A 275 -0.69 19.74 8.16
N TYR A 276 0.19 18.84 8.58
CA TYR A 276 1.17 18.22 7.68
C TYR A 276 0.53 17.07 6.88
N TRP A 277 0.20 17.33 5.61
CA TRP A 277 -0.42 16.41 4.66
C TRP A 277 0.52 15.30 4.19
N GLY A 278 1.83 15.42 4.40
CA GLY A 278 2.76 14.32 4.17
C GLY A 278 2.50 13.09 5.07
N ASP A 279 1.85 13.28 6.23
CA ASP A 279 1.48 12.20 7.15
C ASP A 279 0.02 11.75 7.04
N ILE A 280 -0.77 12.35 6.15
CA ILE A 280 -2.17 11.94 5.94
C ILE A 280 -2.21 10.53 5.35
N ASP A 281 -3.11 9.71 5.88
CA ASP A 281 -3.32 8.37 5.39
C ASP A 281 -4.22 8.42 4.14
N PRO A 282 -3.71 8.05 2.94
CA PRO A 282 -4.51 8.07 1.72
C PRO A 282 -5.77 7.20 1.82
N SER A 283 -5.74 6.16 2.64
CA SER A 283 -6.88 5.27 2.80
C SER A 283 -8.04 5.91 3.59
N ILE A 284 -7.76 6.94 4.41
CA ILE A 284 -8.77 7.66 5.17
C ILE A 284 -9.39 8.80 4.35
N LEU A 285 -8.63 9.38 3.39
CA LEU A 285 -9.18 10.30 2.39
C LEU A 285 -10.42 9.67 1.76
N GLY A 286 -10.32 8.41 1.39
CA GLY A 286 -11.39 7.62 0.81
C GLY A 286 -12.75 7.71 1.48
N THR A 287 -12.91 7.01 2.60
CA THR A 287 -14.23 6.86 3.24
C THR A 287 -14.79 8.16 3.82
N LEU A 288 -13.95 9.10 4.25
CA LEU A 288 -14.44 10.33 4.88
C LEU A 288 -14.72 11.43 3.86
N PHE A 289 -13.89 11.55 2.81
CA PHE A 289 -14.20 12.47 1.72
C PHE A 289 -15.35 11.94 0.88
N GLU A 290 -15.39 10.65 0.52
CA GLU A 290 -16.50 10.09 -0.26
C GLU A 290 -17.84 10.36 0.42
N ARG A 291 -17.97 10.13 1.74
CA ARG A 291 -19.22 10.42 2.48
C ARG A 291 -19.49 11.91 2.63
N GLY A 292 -18.44 12.71 2.72
CA GLY A 292 -18.52 14.17 2.73
C GLY A 292 -18.95 14.74 1.38
N LEU A 293 -18.62 14.07 0.28
CA LEU A 293 -18.78 14.52 -1.12
C LEU A 293 -19.99 13.89 -1.83
N ASP A 294 -20.41 12.69 -1.43
CA ASP A 294 -21.52 11.92 -2.01
C ASP A 294 -22.85 12.19 -1.25
N PRO A 295 -23.87 12.78 -1.91
CA PRO A 295 -25.17 13.05 -1.31
C PRO A 295 -25.92 11.80 -0.85
N ASP A 296 -25.75 10.66 -1.53
CA ASP A 296 -26.50 9.43 -1.26
C ASP A 296 -25.96 8.68 -0.02
N LYS A 297 -24.77 9.06 0.46
CA LYS A 297 -24.09 8.46 1.62
C LYS A 297 -24.12 9.37 2.87
N ARG A 298 -24.95 10.44 2.85
CA ARG A 298 -24.97 11.56 3.82
C ARG A 298 -25.45 11.22 5.25
N SER A 299 -26.29 10.20 5.44
CA SER A 299 -26.85 9.83 6.77
C SER A 299 -25.87 9.06 7.67
N GLN A 300 -24.64 8.83 7.21
CA GLN A 300 -23.69 7.86 7.76
C GLN A 300 -22.47 8.51 8.43
N LEU A 301 -22.60 9.80 8.81
CA LEU A 301 -21.59 10.57 9.55
C LEU A 301 -21.35 9.93 10.94
N GLY A 302 -20.32 9.07 11.04
CA GLY A 302 -20.00 8.30 12.25
C GLY A 302 -19.62 6.83 12.00
N ALA A 303 -19.67 6.37 10.75
CA ALA A 303 -19.33 5.00 10.37
C ALA A 303 -17.81 4.74 10.35
N HIS A 304 -17.31 3.82 11.17
CA HIS A 304 -15.90 3.45 11.17
C HIS A 304 -15.43 2.88 9.82
N TYR A 305 -14.21 3.25 9.45
CA TYR A 305 -13.45 2.87 8.26
C TYR A 305 -13.16 1.35 8.18
N THR A 306 -12.92 0.83 6.98
CA THR A 306 -12.35 -0.53 6.82
C THR A 306 -10.91 -0.48 7.27
N ASP A 307 -10.68 -0.89 8.52
CA ASP A 307 -9.37 -0.85 9.19
C ASP A 307 -8.24 -1.38 8.30
N ARG A 308 -7.11 -0.66 8.26
CA ARG A 308 -5.88 -1.05 7.57
C ARG A 308 -5.52 -2.49 7.93
N ASP A 309 -5.57 -2.84 9.21
CA ASP A 309 -5.21 -4.16 9.70
C ASP A 309 -6.12 -5.24 9.10
N LYS A 310 -7.40 -4.92 8.90
CA LYS A 310 -8.36 -5.82 8.25
C LYS A 310 -8.14 -5.97 6.76
N ILE A 311 -7.70 -4.91 6.07
CA ILE A 311 -7.29 -5.01 4.66
C ILE A 311 -6.06 -5.92 4.54
N MET A 312 -5.10 -5.76 5.47
CA MET A 312 -3.90 -6.60 5.51
C MET A 312 -4.21 -8.08 5.72
N MET A 313 -5.29 -8.44 6.43
CA MET A 313 -5.73 -9.84 6.54
C MET A 313 -6.07 -10.50 5.19
N ILE A 314 -6.37 -9.72 4.14
CA ILE A 314 -6.52 -10.20 2.76
C ILE A 314 -5.21 -10.06 1.97
N ILE A 315 -4.56 -8.89 2.03
CA ILE A 315 -3.36 -8.61 1.25
C ILE A 315 -2.20 -9.53 1.63
N GLU A 316 -2.05 -9.86 2.92
CA GLU A 316 -0.98 -10.72 3.41
C GLU A 316 -1.00 -12.11 2.75
N PRO A 317 -2.08 -12.92 2.86
CA PRO A 317 -2.14 -14.23 2.21
C PRO A 317 -2.27 -14.17 0.68
N VAL A 318 -2.82 -13.08 0.11
CA VAL A 318 -3.05 -12.98 -1.34
C VAL A 318 -1.83 -12.45 -2.10
N ILE A 319 -1.01 -11.59 -1.49
CA ILE A 319 0.09 -10.88 -2.17
C ILE A 319 1.42 -11.12 -1.43
N ILE A 320 1.51 -10.69 -0.17
CA ILE A 320 2.80 -10.55 0.53
C ILE A 320 3.43 -11.90 0.79
N ALA A 321 2.75 -12.79 1.52
CA ALA A 321 3.34 -14.04 1.97
C ALA A 321 3.85 -14.91 0.81
N PRO A 322 3.12 -15.08 -0.31
CA PRO A 322 3.62 -15.91 -1.40
C PRO A 322 4.76 -15.25 -2.19
N LEU A 323 4.73 -13.94 -2.42
CA LEU A 323 5.83 -13.25 -3.12
C LEU A 323 7.09 -13.19 -2.24
N ALA A 324 6.94 -13.01 -0.92
CA ALA A 324 8.05 -13.10 0.02
C ALA A 324 8.67 -14.51 0.05
N ALA A 325 7.85 -15.57 -0.05
CA ALA A 325 8.34 -16.94 -0.17
C ALA A 325 9.11 -17.15 -1.49
N GLU A 326 8.60 -16.65 -2.61
CA GLU A 326 9.30 -16.66 -3.92
C GLU A 326 10.66 -15.95 -3.84
N TRP A 327 10.74 -14.80 -3.14
CA TRP A 327 12.02 -14.12 -2.90
C TRP A 327 12.96 -14.95 -2.03
N ALA A 328 12.49 -15.51 -0.93
CA ALA A 328 13.32 -16.31 -0.02
C ALA A 328 13.98 -17.49 -0.75
N GLU A 329 13.24 -18.18 -1.62
CA GLU A 329 13.79 -19.24 -2.47
C GLU A 329 14.81 -18.72 -3.49
N THR A 330 14.54 -17.56 -4.09
CA THR A 330 15.45 -16.93 -5.07
C THR A 330 16.74 -16.48 -4.41
N LYS A 331 16.63 -15.86 -3.24
CA LYS A 331 17.77 -15.44 -2.41
C LYS A 331 18.63 -16.60 -2.00
N ALA A 332 18.05 -17.72 -1.53
CA ALA A 332 18.81 -18.92 -1.17
C ALA A 332 19.62 -19.48 -2.37
N LYS A 333 19.08 -19.39 -3.59
CA LYS A 333 19.82 -19.77 -4.82
C LYS A 333 20.96 -18.80 -5.12
N ILE A 334 20.75 -17.50 -4.95
CA ILE A 334 21.77 -16.46 -5.10
C ILE A 334 22.90 -16.66 -4.09
N GLU A 335 22.58 -16.84 -2.81
CA GLU A 335 23.55 -17.08 -1.73
C GLU A 335 24.43 -18.28 -2.04
N LYS A 336 23.82 -19.39 -2.46
CA LYS A 336 24.55 -20.60 -2.86
C LYS A 336 25.51 -20.34 -4.03
N LEU A 337 25.06 -19.66 -5.09
CA LEU A 337 25.91 -19.31 -6.23
C LEU A 337 27.12 -18.46 -5.82
N LEU A 338 26.92 -17.51 -4.92
CA LEU A 338 27.98 -16.60 -4.46
C LEU A 338 28.92 -17.24 -3.44
N GLU A 339 28.44 -18.21 -2.66
CA GLU A 339 29.24 -19.00 -1.72
C GLU A 339 30.17 -19.98 -2.46
N ASP A 340 29.64 -20.68 -3.46
CA ASP A 340 30.38 -21.65 -4.30
C ASP A 340 31.42 -20.96 -5.20
N ALA A 341 31.28 -19.65 -5.44
CA ALA A 341 32.16 -18.88 -6.30
C ALA A 341 33.52 -18.58 -5.65
N PRO A 342 34.64 -18.59 -6.42
CA PRO A 342 35.95 -18.21 -5.90
C PRO A 342 35.93 -16.84 -5.22
N LYS A 343 36.46 -16.76 -4.01
CA LYS A 343 36.49 -15.52 -3.21
C LYS A 343 37.78 -14.76 -3.46
N GLN A 344 37.66 -13.46 -3.71
CA GLN A 344 38.79 -12.55 -3.69
C GLN A 344 39.09 -12.18 -2.23
N THR A 345 40.37 -12.20 -1.86
CA THR A 345 40.83 -11.74 -0.55
C THR A 345 41.81 -10.58 -0.72
N ARG A 346 42.10 -9.84 0.35
CA ARG A 346 43.12 -8.77 0.33
C ARG A 346 44.48 -9.26 -0.17
N GLU A 347 44.81 -10.52 0.08
CA GLU A 347 46.11 -11.13 -0.23
C GLU A 347 46.11 -11.82 -1.60
N LYS A 348 44.93 -12.19 -2.14
CA LYS A 348 44.82 -12.95 -3.38
C LYS A 348 43.73 -12.40 -4.30
N LEU A 349 44.18 -11.71 -5.35
CA LEU A 349 43.36 -11.33 -6.49
C LEU A 349 43.02 -12.55 -7.34
N LEU A 350 41.76 -12.65 -7.79
CA LEU A 350 41.34 -13.69 -8.73
C LEU A 350 41.89 -13.39 -10.12
N ARG A 351 42.36 -14.43 -10.83
CA ARG A 351 42.86 -14.35 -12.21
C ARG A 351 42.44 -15.59 -13.00
N GLY A 352 42.46 -15.49 -14.33
CA GLY A 352 42.20 -16.61 -15.24
C GLY A 352 40.84 -17.28 -15.00
N SER A 353 40.83 -18.62 -14.92
CA SER A 353 39.61 -19.42 -14.76
C SER A 353 38.84 -19.13 -13.49
N ALA A 354 39.51 -18.76 -12.39
CA ALA A 354 38.87 -18.44 -11.12
C ALA A 354 38.10 -17.10 -11.17
N LEU A 355 38.66 -16.10 -11.86
CA LEU A 355 37.96 -14.84 -12.12
C LEU A 355 36.75 -15.08 -13.03
N ALA A 356 36.92 -15.84 -14.11
CA ALA A 356 35.82 -16.18 -15.01
C ALA A 356 34.70 -16.99 -14.33
N ALA A 357 35.04 -17.87 -13.37
CA ALA A 357 34.04 -18.58 -12.56
C ALA A 357 33.28 -17.62 -11.63
N ARG A 358 33.96 -16.69 -10.96
CA ARG A 358 33.31 -15.66 -10.12
C ARG A 358 32.40 -14.75 -10.93
N THR A 359 32.85 -14.27 -12.09
CA THR A 359 32.02 -13.44 -12.98
C THR A 359 30.76 -14.19 -13.45
N ARG A 360 30.87 -15.47 -13.82
CA ARG A 360 29.71 -16.28 -14.20
C ARG A 360 28.69 -16.45 -13.06
N ALA A 361 29.17 -16.68 -11.84
CA ALA A 361 28.31 -16.79 -10.67
C ALA A 361 27.60 -15.46 -10.36
N LEU A 362 28.33 -14.33 -10.45
CA LEU A 362 27.76 -13.00 -10.26
C LEU A 362 26.68 -12.71 -11.31
N ASN A 363 26.97 -12.94 -12.59
CA ASN A 363 25.99 -12.73 -13.66
C ASN A 363 24.74 -13.60 -13.49
N ALA A 364 24.90 -14.86 -13.04
CA ALA A 364 23.77 -15.75 -12.77
C ALA A 364 22.94 -15.26 -11.56
N ALA A 365 23.60 -14.76 -10.51
CA ALA A 365 22.94 -14.16 -9.36
C ALA A 365 22.16 -12.88 -9.74
N GLU A 366 22.78 -11.98 -10.50
CA GLU A 366 22.12 -10.78 -11.05
C GLU A 366 20.93 -11.13 -11.92
N GLN A 367 21.04 -12.18 -12.75
CA GLN A 367 19.93 -12.63 -13.58
C GLN A 367 18.74 -13.14 -12.76
N LEU A 368 18.98 -13.89 -11.68
CA LEU A 368 17.93 -14.33 -10.76
C LEU A 368 17.26 -13.14 -10.06
N HIS A 369 18.06 -12.19 -9.56
CA HIS A 369 17.55 -10.98 -8.92
C HIS A 369 16.70 -10.15 -9.89
N ARG A 370 17.22 -9.84 -11.08
CA ARG A 370 16.49 -9.09 -12.12
C ARG A 370 15.23 -9.82 -12.59
N ALA A 371 15.25 -11.16 -12.67
CA ALA A 371 14.07 -11.94 -13.01
C ALA A 371 12.97 -11.80 -11.95
N TYR A 372 13.33 -11.82 -10.66
CA TYR A 372 12.37 -11.57 -9.58
C TYR A 372 11.82 -10.13 -9.60
N LEU A 373 12.66 -9.11 -9.77
CA LEU A 373 12.19 -7.72 -9.89
C LEU A 373 11.27 -7.54 -11.11
N LYS A 374 11.62 -8.16 -12.26
CA LYS A 374 10.76 -8.17 -13.45
C LYS A 374 9.42 -8.85 -13.19
N ARG A 375 9.41 -9.94 -12.43
CA ARG A 375 8.19 -10.65 -12.00
C ARG A 375 7.29 -9.76 -11.16
N LEU A 376 7.84 -9.03 -10.18
CA LEU A 376 7.07 -8.09 -9.36
C LEU A 376 6.52 -6.92 -10.18
N ARG A 377 7.33 -6.34 -11.07
CA ARG A 377 6.89 -5.24 -11.97
C ARG A 377 5.78 -5.67 -12.93
N ALA A 378 5.78 -6.93 -13.36
CA ALA A 378 4.73 -7.50 -14.20
C ALA A 378 3.48 -7.94 -13.41
N PHE A 379 3.53 -7.97 -12.08
CA PHE A 379 2.43 -8.40 -11.23
C PHE A 379 1.24 -7.43 -11.38
N ARG A 380 0.02 -7.98 -11.46
CA ARG A 380 -1.21 -7.21 -11.56
C ARG A 380 -2.18 -7.58 -10.46
N VAL A 381 -2.74 -6.56 -9.81
CA VAL A 381 -3.73 -6.65 -8.73
C VAL A 381 -5.01 -5.97 -9.21
N LEU A 382 -6.15 -6.64 -9.09
CA LEU A 382 -7.45 -6.05 -9.39
C LEU A 382 -8.28 -5.90 -8.11
N ASP A 383 -8.86 -4.73 -7.90
CA ASP A 383 -10.04 -4.54 -7.04
C ASP A 383 -11.26 -4.18 -7.90
N PRO A 384 -12.20 -5.13 -8.11
CA PRO A 384 -13.37 -4.93 -8.97
C PRO A 384 -14.54 -4.22 -8.27
N ALA A 385 -14.34 -3.68 -7.07
CA ALA A 385 -15.27 -2.80 -6.37
C ALA A 385 -14.45 -1.85 -5.50
N CYS A 386 -13.55 -1.09 -6.13
CA CYS A 386 -12.43 -0.49 -5.42
C CYS A 386 -12.81 0.65 -4.50
N GLY A 387 -14.02 1.23 -4.64
CA GLY A 387 -14.42 2.42 -3.91
C GLY A 387 -13.35 3.48 -4.06
N SER A 388 -12.93 4.06 -2.94
CA SER A 388 -11.86 5.03 -2.85
C SER A 388 -10.43 4.48 -3.00
N GLY A 389 -10.25 3.20 -3.33
CA GLY A 389 -8.94 2.63 -3.66
C GLY A 389 -8.08 2.18 -2.48
N ASN A 390 -8.64 1.93 -1.29
CA ASN A 390 -7.85 1.59 -0.10
C ASN A 390 -7.09 0.26 -0.25
N PHE A 391 -7.74 -0.77 -0.81
CA PHE A 391 -7.08 -2.04 -1.13
C PHE A 391 -5.99 -1.85 -2.19
N LEU A 392 -6.25 -1.01 -3.21
CA LEU A 392 -5.27 -0.70 -4.26
C LEU A 392 -4.04 0.00 -3.69
N TYR A 393 -4.23 1.03 -2.87
CA TYR A 393 -3.15 1.74 -2.17
C TYR A 393 -2.29 0.78 -1.35
N LEU A 394 -2.90 -0.05 -0.50
CA LEU A 394 -2.16 -0.97 0.35
C LEU A 394 -1.48 -2.09 -0.46
N ALA A 395 -2.07 -2.53 -1.56
CA ALA A 395 -1.45 -3.50 -2.45
C ALA A 395 -0.22 -2.92 -3.16
N LEU A 396 -0.31 -1.69 -3.69
CA LEU A 396 0.82 -0.98 -4.29
C LEU A 396 1.96 -0.84 -3.27
N ARG A 397 1.66 -0.32 -2.09
CA ARG A 397 2.64 -0.16 -1.01
C ARG A 397 3.33 -1.48 -0.66
N SER A 398 2.54 -2.56 -0.53
CA SER A 398 3.07 -3.89 -0.19
C SER A 398 4.00 -4.44 -1.27
N LEU A 399 3.68 -4.24 -2.55
CA LEU A 399 4.53 -4.64 -3.66
C LEU A 399 5.84 -3.85 -3.71
N LYS A 400 5.79 -2.54 -3.45
CA LYS A 400 6.98 -1.69 -3.37
C LYS A 400 7.86 -2.05 -2.17
N ASP A 401 7.26 -2.34 -1.02
CA ASP A 401 7.98 -2.82 0.17
C ASP A 401 8.73 -4.14 -0.15
N LEU A 402 8.10 -5.06 -0.91
CA LEU A 402 8.75 -6.30 -1.38
C LEU A 402 9.88 -6.04 -2.38
N GLU A 403 9.69 -5.15 -3.35
CA GLU A 403 10.75 -4.76 -4.31
C GLU A 403 11.94 -4.17 -3.57
N HIS A 404 11.69 -3.23 -2.67
CA HIS A 404 12.72 -2.55 -1.91
C HIS A 404 13.50 -3.52 -1.01
N ARG A 405 12.79 -4.40 -0.30
CA ARG A 405 13.42 -5.44 0.51
C ARG A 405 14.32 -6.34 -0.32
N ALA A 406 13.84 -6.82 -1.47
CA ALA A 406 14.63 -7.67 -2.35
C ALA A 406 15.90 -6.97 -2.86
N GLN A 407 15.80 -5.69 -3.25
CA GLN A 407 16.95 -4.89 -3.68
C GLN A 407 17.98 -4.71 -2.56
N VAL A 408 17.55 -4.35 -1.35
CA VAL A 408 18.49 -4.13 -0.23
C VAL A 408 19.14 -5.45 0.20
N GLU A 409 18.39 -6.55 0.24
CA GLU A 409 18.95 -7.87 0.55
C GLU A 409 19.90 -8.36 -0.54
N ALA A 410 19.66 -8.03 -1.82
CA ALA A 410 20.58 -8.32 -2.92
C ALA A 410 21.86 -7.48 -2.86
N GLU A 411 21.74 -6.20 -2.52
CA GLU A 411 22.86 -5.29 -2.28
C GLU A 411 23.77 -5.79 -1.16
N ALA A 412 23.18 -6.32 -0.08
CA ALA A 412 23.91 -6.97 1.01
C ALA A 412 24.76 -8.17 0.56
N LEU A 413 24.36 -8.83 -0.53
CA LEU A 413 25.08 -9.96 -1.14
C LEU A 413 26.12 -9.50 -2.19
N GLY A 414 26.26 -8.18 -2.40
CA GLY A 414 27.21 -7.58 -3.34
C GLY A 414 26.68 -7.45 -4.77
N LEU A 415 25.36 -7.50 -4.96
CA LEU A 415 24.72 -7.20 -6.25
C LEU A 415 24.43 -5.69 -6.37
N GLU A 416 24.31 -5.21 -7.60
CA GLU A 416 23.90 -3.81 -7.83
C GLU A 416 22.44 -3.56 -7.45
N ARG A 417 22.17 -2.37 -6.92
CA ARG A 417 20.84 -1.88 -6.60
C ARG A 417 20.31 -0.99 -7.72
N ASP A 418 19.12 -1.31 -8.20
CA ASP A 418 18.38 -0.52 -9.17
C ASP A 418 17.46 0.50 -8.49
N PHE A 419 17.01 1.51 -9.23
CA PHE A 419 15.92 2.38 -8.78
C PHE A 419 14.60 1.59 -8.70
N PRO A 420 13.72 1.82 -7.71
CA PRO A 420 12.40 1.16 -7.64
C PRO A 420 11.59 1.39 -8.92
N THR A 421 11.00 0.33 -9.45
CA THR A 421 10.32 0.35 -10.76
C THR A 421 8.85 0.00 -10.70
N ILE A 422 8.35 -0.49 -9.56
CA ILE A 422 6.93 -0.72 -9.35
C ILE A 422 6.24 0.64 -9.12
N GLY A 423 5.34 1.00 -10.03
CA GLY A 423 4.48 2.18 -9.92
C GLY A 423 2.98 1.83 -9.91
N PRO A 424 2.11 2.85 -9.88
CA PRO A 424 0.64 2.68 -9.86
C PRO A 424 0.04 1.76 -10.92
N GLU A 425 0.72 1.52 -12.04
CA GLU A 425 0.25 0.65 -13.12
C GLU A 425 0.08 -0.83 -12.73
N VAL A 426 0.63 -1.26 -11.59
CA VAL A 426 0.45 -2.64 -11.11
C VAL A 426 -0.93 -2.88 -10.50
N VAL A 427 -1.64 -1.81 -10.10
CA VAL A 427 -2.98 -1.90 -9.51
C VAL A 427 -4.04 -1.48 -10.52
N ARG A 428 -5.15 -2.23 -10.53
CA ARG A 428 -6.32 -2.02 -11.38
C ARG A 428 -7.57 -1.93 -10.52
N GLY A 429 -8.45 -0.98 -10.81
CA GLY A 429 -9.69 -0.76 -10.08
C GLY A 429 -10.90 -0.75 -11.02
N ILE A 430 -12.04 -1.22 -10.55
CA ILE A 430 -13.33 -0.95 -11.18
C ILE A 430 -14.25 -0.36 -10.12
N GLU A 431 -14.83 0.80 -10.41
CA GLU A 431 -15.75 1.48 -9.53
C GLU A 431 -16.89 2.11 -10.34
N ILE A 432 -18.13 1.96 -9.88
CA ILE A 432 -19.31 2.46 -10.60
C ILE A 432 -19.58 3.93 -10.29
N ASN A 433 -19.19 4.38 -9.11
CA ASN A 433 -19.35 5.75 -8.64
C ASN A 433 -18.18 6.63 -9.13
N PRO A 434 -18.44 7.66 -9.96
CA PRO A 434 -17.37 8.50 -10.52
C PRO A 434 -16.54 9.22 -9.45
N TYR A 435 -17.15 9.61 -8.33
CA TYR A 435 -16.44 10.24 -7.21
C TYR A 435 -15.41 9.32 -6.58
N ALA A 436 -15.85 8.10 -6.27
CA ALA A 436 -15.00 7.10 -5.63
C ALA A 436 -13.85 6.68 -6.56
N ALA A 437 -14.12 6.54 -7.87
CA ALA A 437 -13.11 6.24 -8.88
C ALA A 437 -12.02 7.32 -8.96
N GLU A 438 -12.40 8.61 -8.98
CA GLU A 438 -11.43 9.72 -8.98
C GLU A 438 -10.62 9.77 -7.68
N LEU A 439 -11.27 9.57 -6.54
CA LEU A 439 -10.60 9.52 -5.25
C LEU A 439 -9.62 8.36 -5.14
N ALA A 440 -9.93 7.21 -5.75
CA ALA A 440 -9.01 6.07 -5.82
C ALA A 440 -7.74 6.41 -6.59
N ARG A 441 -7.85 7.13 -7.72
CA ARG A 441 -6.69 7.57 -8.51
C ARG A 441 -5.77 8.48 -7.69
N VAL A 442 -6.34 9.48 -7.02
CA VAL A 442 -5.59 10.40 -6.15
C VAL A 442 -4.94 9.64 -4.99
N SER A 443 -5.67 8.73 -4.34
CA SER A 443 -5.16 7.98 -3.18
C SER A 443 -3.97 7.08 -3.53
N VAL A 444 -4.02 6.42 -4.70
CA VAL A 444 -2.91 5.60 -5.19
C VAL A 444 -1.67 6.46 -5.48
N TRP A 445 -1.83 7.61 -6.12
CA TRP A 445 -0.71 8.52 -6.41
C TRP A 445 -0.09 9.17 -5.17
N ILE A 446 -0.91 9.63 -4.22
CA ILE A 446 -0.40 10.14 -2.95
C ILE A 446 0.40 9.03 -2.24
N GLY A 447 -0.12 7.81 -2.24
CA GLY A 447 0.56 6.65 -1.67
C GLY A 447 1.91 6.33 -2.32
N GLU A 448 1.99 6.40 -3.65
CA GLU A 448 3.24 6.26 -4.43
C GLU A 448 4.27 7.31 -4.01
N ILE A 449 3.90 8.59 -4.03
CA ILE A 449 4.78 9.71 -3.71
C ILE A 449 5.27 9.62 -2.26
N GLN A 450 4.36 9.37 -1.31
CA GLN A 450 4.72 9.18 0.09
C GLN A 450 5.70 8.02 0.29
N TRP A 451 5.49 6.90 -0.41
CA TRP A 451 6.38 5.76 -0.32
C TRP A 451 7.78 6.09 -0.84
N MET A 452 7.87 6.74 -2.00
CA MET A 452 9.15 7.13 -2.60
C MET A 452 9.95 8.02 -1.65
N LEU A 453 9.32 9.08 -1.14
CA LEU A 453 9.96 10.04 -0.24
C LEU A 453 10.36 9.40 1.09
N LYS A 454 9.50 8.56 1.69
CA LYS A 454 9.79 7.91 2.98
C LYS A 454 10.99 6.95 2.89
N ASN A 455 11.20 6.32 1.74
CA ASN A 455 12.31 5.39 1.52
C ASN A 455 13.55 6.07 0.87
N GLY A 456 13.58 7.41 0.85
CA GLY A 456 14.73 8.19 0.41
C GLY A 456 14.93 8.21 -1.11
N PHE A 457 13.85 8.10 -1.87
CA PHE A 457 13.81 8.27 -3.31
C PHE A 457 13.06 9.54 -3.71
N PRO A 458 13.49 10.25 -4.77
CA PRO A 458 12.76 11.40 -5.29
C PRO A 458 11.41 10.98 -5.87
N ALA A 459 10.41 11.84 -5.73
CA ALA A 459 9.17 11.73 -6.46
C ALA A 459 9.38 12.06 -7.95
N GLN A 460 8.52 11.54 -8.82
CA GLN A 460 8.54 11.90 -10.24
C GLN A 460 8.00 13.33 -10.42
N GLU A 461 8.60 14.13 -11.32
CA GLU A 461 8.22 15.54 -11.53
C GLU A 461 7.62 15.84 -12.91
N ASN A 462 7.75 14.94 -13.90
CA ASN A 462 7.35 15.21 -15.29
C ASN A 462 6.73 13.97 -15.96
N PRO A 463 5.38 13.83 -15.96
CA PRO A 463 4.47 14.52 -15.04
C PRO A 463 4.58 13.95 -13.61
N VAL A 464 4.14 14.71 -12.61
CA VAL A 464 4.01 14.24 -11.21
C VAL A 464 2.99 13.11 -11.10
N LEU A 465 1.85 13.26 -11.78
CA LEU A 465 0.78 12.26 -11.83
C LEU A 465 0.64 11.79 -13.27
N LYS A 466 0.87 10.51 -13.57
CA LYS A 466 0.51 9.98 -14.89
C LYS A 466 -0.99 9.65 -14.92
N PRO A 467 -1.65 9.72 -16.10
CA PRO A 467 -3.00 9.18 -16.25
C PRO A 467 -3.07 7.74 -15.74
N LEU A 468 -4.01 7.45 -14.85
CA LEU A 468 -4.20 6.13 -14.26
C LEU A 468 -5.45 5.46 -14.84
N GLU A 469 -5.33 5.07 -16.12
CA GLU A 469 -6.40 4.37 -16.87
C GLU A 469 -6.68 2.95 -16.33
N THR A 470 -5.84 2.46 -15.41
CA THR A 470 -6.04 1.17 -14.75
C THR A 470 -7.20 1.19 -13.74
N ILE A 471 -7.70 2.38 -13.35
CA ILE A 471 -8.90 2.53 -12.53
C ILE A 471 -10.05 2.98 -13.44
N GLU A 472 -10.99 2.07 -13.69
CA GLU A 472 -12.10 2.23 -14.62
C GLU A 472 -13.38 2.67 -13.89
N CYS A 473 -14.04 3.72 -14.39
CA CYS A 473 -15.35 4.15 -13.90
C CYS A 473 -16.48 3.43 -14.67
N ARG A 474 -16.90 2.25 -14.21
CA ARG A 474 -17.97 1.45 -14.81
C ARG A 474 -18.52 0.39 -13.86
N ASP A 475 -19.59 -0.27 -14.27
CA ASP A 475 -20.10 -1.46 -13.59
C ASP A 475 -19.17 -2.67 -13.83
N ALA A 476 -18.78 -3.33 -12.74
CA ALA A 476 -17.90 -4.50 -12.74
C ALA A 476 -18.63 -5.81 -13.12
N LEU A 477 -19.95 -5.82 -13.11
CA LEU A 477 -20.79 -7.00 -13.35
C LEU A 477 -21.47 -6.97 -14.72
N LEU A 478 -21.93 -5.80 -15.17
CA LEU A 478 -22.70 -5.65 -16.40
C LEU A 478 -22.18 -4.55 -17.33
N ASN A 479 -22.23 -4.80 -18.64
CA ASN A 479 -22.09 -3.77 -19.66
C ASN A 479 -23.41 -3.02 -19.87
N LYS A 480 -23.38 -1.89 -20.59
CA LYS A 480 -24.58 -1.07 -20.88
C LYS A 480 -25.70 -1.85 -21.58
N ASP A 481 -25.35 -2.82 -22.42
CA ASP A 481 -26.29 -3.70 -23.11
C ASP A 481 -26.90 -4.80 -22.21
N GLY A 482 -26.40 -4.95 -20.98
CA GLY A 482 -26.82 -5.99 -20.03
C GLY A 482 -26.06 -7.31 -20.16
N SER A 483 -25.07 -7.40 -21.05
CA SER A 483 -24.13 -8.52 -21.09
C SER A 483 -23.20 -8.48 -19.87
N ARG A 484 -22.57 -9.62 -19.56
CA ARG A 484 -21.60 -9.73 -18.46
C ARG A 484 -20.38 -8.85 -18.76
N ALA A 485 -20.00 -8.02 -17.81
CA ALA A 485 -18.78 -7.23 -17.90
C ALA A 485 -17.53 -8.13 -17.85
N GLU A 486 -16.50 -7.78 -18.61
CA GLU A 486 -15.21 -8.45 -18.56
C GLU A 486 -14.27 -7.75 -17.56
N TRP A 487 -13.51 -8.57 -16.83
CA TRP A 487 -12.45 -8.10 -15.94
C TRP A 487 -11.10 -8.18 -16.65
N PRO A 488 -10.22 -7.19 -16.43
CA PRO A 488 -8.89 -7.20 -17.03
C PRO A 488 -8.06 -8.38 -16.51
N GLU A 489 -7.10 -8.82 -17.31
CA GLU A 489 -6.16 -9.87 -16.90
C GLU A 489 -5.33 -9.43 -15.69
N THR A 490 -5.25 -10.31 -14.69
CA THR A 490 -4.65 -10.02 -13.40
C THR A 490 -4.09 -11.28 -12.74
N ASP A 491 -2.99 -11.15 -12.01
CA ASP A 491 -2.43 -12.24 -11.20
C ASP A 491 -3.32 -12.54 -10.00
N VAL A 492 -3.84 -11.49 -9.36
CA VAL A 492 -4.65 -11.61 -8.14
C VAL A 492 -5.82 -10.64 -8.12
N ILE A 493 -6.82 -10.97 -7.32
CA ILE A 493 -8.00 -10.13 -7.08
C ILE A 493 -8.16 -9.94 -5.58
N ILE A 494 -8.36 -8.71 -5.14
CA ILE A 494 -8.64 -8.34 -3.75
C ILE A 494 -9.87 -7.43 -3.70
N GLY A 495 -10.46 -7.20 -2.53
CA GLY A 495 -11.43 -6.12 -2.37
C GLY A 495 -12.52 -6.39 -1.35
N ASN A 496 -13.43 -5.42 -1.24
CA ASN A 496 -14.61 -5.47 -0.37
C ASN A 496 -15.87 -5.15 -1.18
N PRO A 497 -16.43 -6.11 -1.93
CA PRO A 497 -17.59 -5.86 -2.76
C PRO A 497 -18.86 -5.55 -1.95
N PRO A 498 -19.86 -4.87 -2.52
CA PRO A 498 -21.01 -4.35 -1.78
C PRO A 498 -21.91 -5.45 -1.16
N PHE A 499 -22.38 -5.20 0.06
CA PHE A 499 -23.27 -6.11 0.78
C PHE A 499 -24.74 -5.74 0.58
N LEU A 500 -25.45 -6.51 -0.24
CA LEU A 500 -26.89 -6.35 -0.39
C LEU A 500 -27.58 -7.71 -0.48
N GLY A 501 -28.57 -7.92 0.39
CA GLY A 501 -29.35 -9.15 0.44
C GLY A 501 -30.27 -9.29 -0.78
N ALA A 502 -30.41 -10.51 -1.30
CA ALA A 502 -31.15 -10.80 -2.54
C ALA A 502 -32.57 -10.22 -2.59
N LYS A 503 -33.24 -10.15 -1.43
CA LYS A 503 -34.60 -9.61 -1.27
C LYS A 503 -34.68 -8.12 -1.59
N TRP A 504 -33.68 -7.35 -1.20
CA TRP A 504 -33.68 -5.88 -1.28
C TRP A 504 -33.09 -5.35 -2.58
N MET A 505 -32.47 -6.22 -3.39
CA MET A 505 -31.83 -5.80 -4.64
C MET A 505 -32.80 -5.13 -5.62
N PRO A 506 -34.02 -5.64 -5.90
CA PRO A 506 -34.93 -4.98 -6.85
C PRO A 506 -35.32 -3.57 -6.42
N ASP A 507 -35.54 -3.37 -5.11
CA ASP A 507 -35.95 -2.08 -4.54
C ASP A 507 -34.79 -1.07 -4.55
N ARG A 508 -33.55 -1.53 -4.33
CA ARG A 508 -32.37 -0.66 -4.18
C ARG A 508 -31.59 -0.43 -5.47
N LEU A 509 -31.57 -1.40 -6.39
CA LEU A 509 -30.81 -1.34 -7.64
C LEU A 509 -31.71 -1.26 -8.88
N GLY A 510 -33.02 -1.41 -8.72
CA GLY A 510 -33.99 -1.47 -9.81
C GLY A 510 -34.24 -2.90 -10.31
N ALA A 511 -35.52 -3.22 -10.55
CA ALA A 511 -35.94 -4.55 -10.96
C ALA A 511 -35.31 -5.02 -12.29
N ASP A 512 -35.14 -4.11 -13.25
CA ASP A 512 -34.57 -4.43 -14.56
C ASP A 512 -33.07 -4.71 -14.50
N TYR A 513 -32.33 -3.95 -13.69
CA TYR A 513 -30.93 -4.22 -13.41
C TYR A 513 -30.77 -5.61 -12.80
N VAL A 514 -31.55 -5.94 -11.77
CA VAL A 514 -31.49 -7.24 -11.10
C VAL A 514 -31.88 -8.38 -12.04
N ARG A 515 -32.81 -8.16 -12.97
CA ARG A 515 -33.17 -9.14 -14.00
C ARG A 515 -31.99 -9.45 -14.92
N LYS A 516 -31.31 -8.42 -15.43
CA LYS A 516 -30.08 -8.56 -16.26
C LYS A 516 -28.96 -9.23 -15.47
N LEU A 517 -28.76 -8.80 -14.23
CA LEU A 517 -27.76 -9.37 -13.33
C LEU A 517 -28.01 -10.86 -13.08
N ARG A 518 -29.26 -11.29 -12.86
CA ARG A 518 -29.59 -12.71 -12.74
C ARG A 518 -29.34 -13.52 -14.01
N SER A 519 -29.42 -12.90 -15.19
CA SER A 519 -29.23 -13.59 -16.46
C SER A 519 -27.77 -13.97 -16.76
N ILE A 520 -26.79 -13.36 -16.07
CA ILE A 520 -25.37 -13.75 -16.24
C ILE A 520 -25.01 -15.04 -15.50
N LEU A 521 -25.88 -15.49 -14.59
CA LEU A 521 -25.71 -16.75 -13.88
C LEU A 521 -26.32 -17.92 -14.66
N PRO A 522 -25.86 -19.17 -14.40
CA PRO A 522 -26.49 -20.34 -14.99
C PRO A 522 -28.00 -20.41 -14.70
N ASN A 523 -28.77 -20.83 -15.71
CA ASN A 523 -30.22 -21.00 -15.61
C ASN A 523 -30.61 -21.88 -14.41
N GLY A 524 -31.59 -21.41 -13.64
CA GLY A 524 -32.08 -22.08 -12.43
C GLY A 524 -31.32 -21.75 -11.15
N SER A 525 -30.37 -20.81 -11.19
CA SER A 525 -29.70 -20.29 -9.98
C SER A 525 -30.72 -19.67 -9.01
N PRO A 526 -30.59 -19.89 -7.69
CA PRO A 526 -31.47 -19.27 -6.71
C PRO A 526 -31.23 -17.76 -6.64
N ALA A 527 -32.13 -17.04 -5.97
CA ALA A 527 -31.85 -15.66 -5.58
C ALA A 527 -30.69 -15.64 -4.56
N ILE A 528 -29.60 -14.95 -4.91
CA ILE A 528 -28.37 -14.87 -4.12
C ILE A 528 -28.04 -13.42 -3.77
N ASN A 529 -27.22 -13.23 -2.74
CA ASN A 529 -26.77 -11.89 -2.35
C ASN A 529 -25.88 -11.26 -3.41
N LEU A 530 -25.84 -9.93 -3.45
CA LEU A 530 -25.10 -9.16 -4.45
C LEU A 530 -23.60 -9.51 -4.51
N VAL A 531 -22.94 -9.64 -3.35
CA VAL A 531 -21.52 -10.02 -3.24
C VAL A 531 -21.18 -11.33 -3.96
N VAL A 532 -22.15 -12.24 -4.13
CA VAL A 532 -21.93 -13.54 -4.79
C VAL A 532 -21.59 -13.38 -6.26
N TYR A 533 -22.09 -12.33 -6.92
CA TYR A 533 -21.79 -12.07 -8.33
C TYR A 533 -20.30 -11.74 -8.55
N TRP A 534 -19.62 -11.14 -7.56
CA TRP A 534 -18.18 -10.95 -7.60
C TRP A 534 -17.41 -12.26 -7.46
N PHE A 535 -17.84 -13.17 -6.58
CA PHE A 535 -17.24 -14.50 -6.51
C PHE A 535 -17.45 -15.30 -7.79
N PHE A 536 -18.61 -15.14 -8.45
CA PHE A 536 -18.85 -15.74 -9.76
C PHE A 536 -17.89 -15.22 -10.82
N GLN A 537 -17.74 -13.89 -10.94
CA GLN A 537 -16.78 -13.29 -11.87
C GLN A 537 -15.32 -13.68 -11.57
N ALA A 538 -14.95 -13.69 -10.29
CA ALA A 538 -13.63 -14.11 -9.85
C ALA A 538 -13.34 -15.59 -10.19
N SER A 539 -14.34 -16.46 -10.12
CA SER A 539 -14.19 -17.85 -10.54
C SER A 539 -13.87 -18.00 -12.03
N ILE A 540 -14.42 -17.10 -12.87
CA ILE A 540 -14.12 -17.05 -14.29
C ILE A 540 -12.70 -16.52 -14.50
N ALA A 541 -12.28 -15.51 -13.76
CA ALA A 541 -10.91 -14.99 -13.81
C ALA A 541 -9.87 -16.06 -13.40
N ILE A 542 -10.16 -16.84 -12.35
CA ILE A 542 -9.31 -17.95 -11.91
C ILE A 542 -9.19 -19.04 -12.98
N SER A 543 -10.29 -19.36 -13.67
CA SER A 543 -10.27 -20.36 -14.76
C SER A 543 -9.36 -19.98 -15.95
N ARG A 544 -8.91 -18.72 -16.00
CA ARG A 544 -8.02 -18.16 -17.01
C ARG A 544 -6.60 -17.98 -16.46
N HIS A 545 -6.33 -16.86 -15.80
CA HIS A 545 -4.97 -16.42 -15.44
C HIS A 545 -4.80 -16.07 -13.96
N THR A 546 -5.89 -15.82 -13.23
CA THR A 546 -5.82 -15.36 -11.84
C THR A 546 -5.46 -16.51 -10.89
N LYS A 547 -4.44 -16.27 -10.08
CA LYS A 547 -3.90 -17.25 -9.15
C LYS A 547 -4.62 -17.26 -7.81
N ARG A 548 -4.90 -16.08 -7.26
CA ARG A 548 -5.47 -15.93 -5.92
C ARG A 548 -6.55 -14.85 -5.91
N VAL A 549 -7.59 -15.07 -5.11
CA VAL A 549 -8.69 -14.13 -4.92
C VAL A 549 -8.96 -13.99 -3.43
N GLY A 550 -9.02 -12.78 -2.92
CA GLY A 550 -9.39 -12.49 -1.54
C GLY A 550 -10.51 -11.47 -1.44
N PHE A 551 -11.64 -11.81 -0.84
CA PHE A 551 -12.75 -10.87 -0.65
C PHE A 551 -13.23 -10.82 0.79
N VAL A 552 -13.69 -9.64 1.18
CA VAL A 552 -14.59 -9.46 2.31
C VAL A 552 -16.02 -9.73 1.84
N ALA A 553 -16.81 -10.44 2.64
CA ALA A 553 -18.21 -10.73 2.34
C ALA A 553 -19.07 -10.68 3.60
N THR A 554 -20.37 -10.40 3.46
CA THR A 554 -21.32 -10.62 4.57
C THR A 554 -21.24 -12.05 5.08
N ASN A 555 -21.33 -12.26 6.40
CA ASN A 555 -21.29 -13.60 7.00
C ASN A 555 -22.47 -14.51 6.57
N MET A 556 -23.52 -13.92 5.98
CA MET A 556 -24.62 -14.63 5.32
C MET A 556 -24.15 -15.45 4.13
N ILE A 557 -22.93 -15.24 3.64
CA ILE A 557 -22.29 -16.06 2.61
C ILE A 557 -22.23 -17.54 2.98
N ARG A 558 -22.19 -17.85 4.29
CA ARG A 558 -22.23 -19.21 4.85
C ARG A 558 -23.61 -19.88 4.77
N SER A 559 -24.66 -19.12 4.47
CA SER A 559 -26.03 -19.63 4.47
C SER A 559 -26.27 -20.67 3.37
N PRO A 560 -27.15 -21.67 3.59
CA PRO A 560 -27.47 -22.68 2.57
C PRO A 560 -27.93 -22.11 1.22
N SER A 561 -28.58 -20.95 1.21
CA SER A 561 -29.03 -20.23 0.00
C SER A 561 -27.88 -19.69 -0.85
N ASN A 562 -26.72 -19.45 -0.25
CA ASN A 562 -25.51 -18.96 -0.91
C ASN A 562 -24.51 -20.08 -1.24
N ARG A 563 -24.89 -21.37 -1.04
CA ARG A 563 -24.06 -22.56 -1.36
C ARG A 563 -23.59 -22.64 -2.81
N LEU A 564 -24.21 -21.87 -3.72
CA LEU A 564 -23.74 -21.73 -5.10
C LEU A 564 -22.26 -21.29 -5.14
N ILE A 565 -21.81 -20.48 -4.18
CA ILE A 565 -20.39 -20.12 -4.02
C ILE A 565 -19.55 -21.35 -3.68
N GLY A 566 -20.02 -22.14 -2.73
CA GLY A 566 -19.40 -23.40 -2.32
C GLY A 566 -19.39 -24.47 -3.41
N ASP A 567 -20.24 -24.37 -4.44
CA ASP A 567 -20.25 -25.29 -5.58
C ASP A 567 -19.46 -24.76 -6.79
N ILE A 568 -19.41 -23.43 -6.97
CA ILE A 568 -18.70 -22.75 -8.07
C ILE A 568 -17.22 -22.54 -7.74
N LEU A 569 -16.89 -21.96 -6.58
CA LEU A 569 -15.49 -21.73 -6.17
C LEU A 569 -14.79 -23.05 -5.89
N TYR A 570 -15.40 -23.94 -5.13
CA TYR A 570 -14.82 -25.25 -4.77
C TYR A 570 -14.39 -26.10 -5.97
N LYS A 571 -15.05 -25.98 -7.13
CA LYS A 571 -14.67 -26.73 -8.35
C LYS A 571 -13.57 -26.06 -9.17
N LEU A 572 -13.26 -24.79 -8.91
CA LEU A 572 -12.34 -23.97 -9.70
C LEU A 572 -11.09 -23.54 -8.90
N ALA A 573 -11.23 -23.30 -7.60
CA ALA A 573 -10.17 -22.95 -6.66
C ALA A 573 -10.55 -23.29 -5.21
N PRO A 574 -9.78 -24.10 -4.47
CA PRO A 574 -9.99 -24.30 -3.03
C PRO A 574 -9.90 -23.00 -2.23
N ILE A 575 -10.72 -22.91 -1.17
CA ILE A 575 -10.56 -21.90 -0.12
C ILE A 575 -9.36 -22.30 0.74
N THR A 576 -8.32 -21.47 0.74
CA THR A 576 -7.05 -21.74 1.44
C THR A 576 -6.90 -20.93 2.74
N PHE A 577 -7.63 -19.83 2.87
CA PHE A 577 -7.68 -19.05 4.10
C PHE A 577 -9.08 -18.48 4.27
N ALA A 578 -9.62 -18.54 5.49
CA ALA A 578 -10.84 -17.85 5.85
C ALA A 578 -10.87 -17.41 7.31
N LEU A 579 -11.40 -16.21 7.55
CA LEU A 579 -11.94 -15.81 8.85
C LEU A 579 -13.46 -15.84 8.71
N SER A 580 -14.10 -16.72 9.46
CA SER A 580 -15.50 -17.08 9.24
C SER A 580 -16.46 -16.02 9.78
N ASP A 581 -16.07 -15.29 10.83
CA ASP A 581 -16.93 -14.32 11.50
C ASP A 581 -16.12 -13.22 12.21
N GLU A 582 -15.90 -12.12 11.52
CA GLU A 582 -15.15 -10.96 12.03
C GLU A 582 -16.08 -9.77 12.34
N PRO A 583 -15.84 -9.03 13.44
CA PRO A 583 -16.56 -7.79 13.71
C PRO A 583 -16.16 -6.75 12.67
N TRP A 584 -17.15 -6.10 12.08
CA TRP A 584 -16.96 -5.09 11.05
C TRP A 584 -17.94 -3.94 11.25
N VAL A 585 -17.63 -2.80 10.65
CA VAL A 585 -18.52 -1.65 10.61
C VAL A 585 -18.81 -1.32 9.16
N VAL A 586 -20.07 -1.44 8.76
CA VAL A 586 -20.57 -0.97 7.46
C VAL A 586 -21.62 0.07 7.76
N ASP A 587 -21.45 1.28 7.22
CA ASP A 587 -22.41 2.38 7.37
C ASP A 587 -22.76 2.71 8.84
N GLY A 588 -21.81 2.48 9.76
CA GLY A 588 -21.99 2.75 11.21
C GLY A 588 -22.76 1.66 11.94
N ALA A 589 -23.28 0.67 11.22
CA ALA A 589 -23.82 -0.53 11.80
C ALA A 589 -22.70 -1.53 12.08
N ALA A 590 -22.69 -2.07 13.30
CA ALA A 590 -21.92 -3.26 13.61
C ALA A 590 -22.48 -4.42 12.79
N VAL A 591 -21.68 -4.93 11.86
CA VAL A 591 -22.01 -6.10 11.05
C VAL A 591 -20.95 -7.18 11.25
N ARG A 592 -21.29 -8.39 10.79
CA ARG A 592 -20.39 -9.53 10.83
C ARG A 592 -20.04 -9.90 9.39
N VAL A 593 -18.74 -10.03 9.12
CA VAL A 593 -18.23 -10.38 7.80
C VAL A 593 -17.43 -11.66 7.85
N SER A 594 -17.21 -12.27 6.68
CA SER A 594 -16.25 -13.33 6.47
C SER A 594 -15.17 -12.80 5.52
N LEU A 595 -13.92 -13.14 5.80
CA LEU A 595 -12.80 -12.92 4.88
C LEU A 595 -12.50 -14.27 4.22
N ILE A 596 -12.41 -14.30 2.90
CA ILE A 596 -12.29 -15.55 2.14
C ILE A 596 -11.20 -15.39 1.10
N VAL A 597 -10.21 -16.30 1.13
CA VAL A 597 -9.14 -16.39 0.15
C VAL A 597 -9.21 -17.73 -0.57
N CYS A 598 -9.28 -17.67 -1.89
CA CYS A 598 -9.24 -18.81 -2.79
C CYS A 598 -7.91 -18.83 -3.56
N ASN A 599 -7.38 -20.02 -3.80
CA ASN A 599 -6.17 -20.22 -4.60
C ASN A 599 -6.45 -21.21 -5.73
N SER A 600 -6.04 -20.89 -6.95
CA SER A 600 -6.06 -21.78 -8.12
C SER A 600 -5.13 -22.98 -7.96
N GLU A 601 -4.09 -22.85 -7.12
CA GLU A 601 -3.10 -23.88 -6.86
C GLU A 601 -3.54 -24.72 -5.66
N ASN A 602 -3.39 -26.04 -5.78
CA ASN A 602 -3.72 -26.95 -4.68
C ASN A 602 -2.77 -26.72 -3.51
N SER A 603 -3.36 -26.61 -2.32
CA SER A 603 -2.63 -26.62 -1.06
C SER A 603 -3.03 -27.85 -0.25
N ASP A 604 -2.05 -28.51 0.37
CA ASP A 604 -2.29 -29.64 1.28
C ASP A 604 -2.90 -29.20 2.62
N SER A 605 -3.01 -27.89 2.85
CA SER A 605 -3.63 -27.32 4.04
C SER A 605 -4.26 -25.95 3.80
N ALA A 606 -5.21 -25.60 4.64
CA ALA A 606 -5.87 -24.30 4.67
C ALA A 606 -5.88 -23.75 6.10
N PHE A 607 -6.20 -22.46 6.27
CA PHE A 607 -6.31 -21.82 7.57
C PHE A 607 -7.72 -21.29 7.79
N LEU A 608 -8.39 -21.74 8.84
CA LEU A 608 -9.74 -21.30 9.22
C LEU A 608 -9.69 -20.74 10.64
N ASP A 609 -10.05 -19.47 10.82
CA ASP A 609 -10.09 -18.81 12.14
C ASP A 609 -8.77 -18.98 12.93
N GLY A 610 -7.64 -18.83 12.21
CA GLY A 610 -6.29 -18.97 12.77
C GLY A 610 -5.81 -20.42 12.95
N LEU A 611 -6.65 -21.42 12.67
CA LEU A 611 -6.30 -22.84 12.83
C LEU A 611 -5.97 -23.50 11.49
N LYS A 612 -4.89 -24.28 11.45
CA LYS A 612 -4.53 -25.10 10.28
C LYS A 612 -5.51 -26.28 10.14
N VAL A 613 -6.16 -26.39 8.99
CA VAL A 613 -7.14 -27.43 8.65
C VAL A 613 -6.78 -28.08 7.31
N GLN A 614 -7.33 -29.26 7.01
CA GLN A 614 -7.04 -29.93 5.73
C GLN A 614 -7.80 -29.29 4.56
N ALA A 615 -9.05 -28.91 4.77
CA ALA A 615 -9.88 -28.27 3.75
C ALA A 615 -10.96 -27.38 4.39
N ILE A 616 -11.36 -26.33 3.66
CA ILE A 616 -12.46 -25.43 4.01
C ILE A 616 -13.59 -25.60 3.00
N GLY A 617 -14.79 -25.88 3.47
CA GLY A 617 -15.99 -25.95 2.62
C GLY A 617 -16.59 -24.57 2.35
N GLY A 618 -17.52 -24.48 1.40
CA GLY A 618 -18.22 -23.22 1.09
C GLY A 618 -19.12 -22.69 2.22
N ASP A 619 -19.36 -23.47 3.27
CA ASP A 619 -20.00 -23.03 4.51
C ASP A 619 -18.99 -22.49 5.55
N LEU A 620 -17.71 -22.36 5.15
CA LEU A 620 -16.57 -21.94 5.97
C LEU A 620 -16.38 -22.81 7.22
N LYS A 621 -16.51 -24.12 7.06
CA LYS A 621 -16.19 -25.13 8.08
C LYS A 621 -14.99 -25.97 7.68
N SER A 622 -14.34 -26.57 8.68
CA SER A 622 -13.23 -27.50 8.47
C SER A 622 -13.72 -28.89 8.08
N TYR A 623 -12.98 -29.54 7.18
CA TYR A 623 -13.25 -30.90 6.73
C TYR A 623 -11.97 -31.74 6.78
N SER A 624 -12.09 -33.00 7.22
CA SER A 624 -10.98 -33.96 7.43
C SER A 624 -10.64 -34.80 6.20
N PHE A 625 -11.17 -34.42 5.05
CA PHE A 625 -10.81 -35.03 3.77
C PHE A 625 -10.39 -33.89 2.86
N SER A 626 -9.22 -34.06 2.24
CA SER A 626 -8.86 -33.33 1.02
C SER A 626 -10.00 -33.53 0.03
N MET A 627 -10.88 -32.55 -0.06
CA MET A 627 -12.12 -32.65 -0.81
C MET A 627 -11.85 -32.66 -2.33
N THR A 628 -10.60 -32.75 -2.78
CA THR A 628 -10.16 -32.95 -4.17
C THR A 628 -10.53 -34.33 -4.73
N LYS A 629 -10.99 -35.28 -3.90
CA LYS A 629 -11.46 -36.61 -4.32
C LYS A 629 -12.84 -36.98 -3.76
N ARG A 630 -13.91 -36.30 -4.20
CA ARG A 630 -15.19 -37.01 -4.35
C ARG A 630 -15.29 -37.53 -5.77
N LYS A 631 -14.99 -38.82 -5.96
CA LYS A 631 -15.56 -39.63 -7.05
C LYS A 631 -17.06 -39.33 -7.07
N ALA A 632 -17.62 -39.10 -8.26
CA ALA A 632 -19.06 -39.09 -8.46
C ALA A 632 -19.65 -40.27 -7.67
N LEU A 633 -20.54 -39.98 -6.72
CA LEU A 633 -21.25 -41.01 -5.99
C LEU A 633 -22.12 -41.78 -7.00
N ILE A 634 -21.59 -42.89 -7.50
CA ILE A 634 -22.37 -44.00 -8.01
C ILE A 634 -23.03 -44.61 -6.77
N ASP A 635 -24.14 -44.02 -6.34
CA ASP A 635 -25.34 -44.74 -5.93
C ASP A 635 -26.35 -43.77 -5.32
N ASN A 636 -27.26 -43.32 -6.17
CA ASN A 636 -28.62 -42.98 -5.76
C ASN A 636 -29.62 -43.75 -6.65
N LYS A 637 -29.32 -45.02 -6.96
CA LYS A 637 -30.34 -45.98 -7.38
C LYS A 637 -30.87 -46.66 -6.12
N ARG A 638 -32.13 -46.36 -5.81
CA ARG A 638 -33.00 -47.02 -4.80
C ARG A 638 -32.86 -46.51 -3.37
N ARG A 639 -33.47 -45.36 -3.10
CA ARG A 639 -34.52 -45.20 -2.08
C ARG A 639 -35.23 -43.87 -2.30
N ARG A 640 -36.53 -43.94 -2.60
CA ARG A 640 -37.44 -42.81 -2.79
C ARG A 640 -37.58 -42.06 -1.47
N PHE A 641 -37.36 -40.74 -1.47
CA PHE A 641 -38.11 -39.78 -0.63
C PHE A 641 -38.02 -38.37 -1.26
N GLY A 642 -39.18 -37.83 -1.63
CA GLY A 642 -39.45 -36.38 -1.79
C GLY A 642 -38.87 -35.68 -3.01
N GLU A 643 -39.71 -35.43 -4.01
CA GLU A 643 -39.44 -34.54 -5.13
C GLU A 643 -39.11 -33.10 -4.66
N SER A 644 -37.95 -32.57 -5.06
CA SER A 644 -37.82 -31.16 -5.50
C SER A 644 -36.45 -30.88 -6.15
N LYS A 645 -36.49 -30.46 -7.42
CA LYS A 645 -35.53 -29.65 -8.21
C LYS A 645 -34.01 -29.69 -7.86
N ARG A 646 -33.38 -30.85 -7.68
CA ARG A 646 -31.89 -30.96 -7.56
C ARG A 646 -31.15 -31.45 -8.80
N GLY A 647 -31.86 -31.96 -9.82
CA GLY A 647 -31.25 -32.54 -11.03
C GLY A 647 -30.85 -31.55 -12.14
N ALA A 648 -31.23 -30.27 -12.03
CA ALA A 648 -30.92 -29.25 -13.03
C ALA A 648 -29.51 -28.63 -12.85
N LEU A 649 -29.05 -28.51 -11.60
CA LEU A 649 -27.80 -27.82 -11.26
C LEU A 649 -26.55 -28.57 -11.76
N SER A 650 -26.56 -29.91 -11.80
CA SER A 650 -25.40 -30.70 -12.25
C SER A 650 -25.17 -30.61 -13.77
N ARG A 651 -26.25 -30.52 -14.56
CA ARG A 651 -26.17 -30.36 -16.03
C ARG A 651 -25.77 -28.92 -16.43
N SER A 652 -26.16 -27.92 -15.64
CA SER A 652 -25.78 -26.51 -15.87
C SER A 652 -24.28 -26.23 -15.66
N ILE A 653 -23.58 -27.04 -14.84
CA ILE A 653 -22.13 -26.91 -14.61
C ILE A 653 -21.32 -27.55 -15.76
N GLU A 654 -21.83 -28.63 -16.36
CA GLU A 654 -21.29 -29.15 -17.63
C GLU A 654 -21.52 -28.18 -18.79
N ALA A 655 -22.66 -27.47 -18.81
CA ALA A 655 -22.91 -26.40 -19.76
C ALA A 655 -21.92 -25.22 -19.60
N ALA A 656 -21.60 -24.81 -18.36
CA ALA A 656 -20.57 -23.80 -18.10
C ALA A 656 -19.17 -24.26 -18.57
N ARG A 657 -18.85 -25.56 -18.44
CA ARG A 657 -17.64 -26.14 -19.07
C ARG A 657 -17.68 -26.10 -20.58
N SER A 658 -18.80 -26.43 -21.23
CA SER A 658 -18.90 -26.40 -22.69
C SER A 658 -18.85 -24.97 -23.27
N THR A 659 -19.45 -24.00 -22.58
CA THR A 659 -19.35 -22.59 -22.95
C THR A 659 -17.93 -22.06 -22.73
N CYS A 660 -17.21 -22.50 -21.69
CA CYS A 660 -15.79 -22.17 -21.49
C CYS A 660 -14.82 -22.90 -22.45
N CYS A 661 -15.11 -24.14 -22.86
CA CYS A 661 -14.29 -24.90 -23.79
C CYS A 661 -14.39 -24.39 -25.24
N ALA A 662 -15.52 -23.78 -25.63
CA ALA A 662 -15.69 -23.19 -26.95
C ALA A 662 -14.75 -21.99 -27.24
N PHE A 663 -14.15 -21.39 -26.20
CA PHE A 663 -13.18 -20.28 -26.34
C PHE A 663 -11.71 -20.72 -26.39
N ARG A 664 -11.40 -22.02 -26.33
CA ARG A 664 -10.02 -22.55 -26.45
C ARG A 664 -9.61 -22.89 -27.89
N SER A 665 -10.46 -22.66 -28.88
CA SER A 665 -10.17 -22.99 -30.28
C SER A 665 -10.63 -21.87 -31.23
N THR A 666 -9.80 -20.84 -31.37
CA THR A 666 -9.72 -20.04 -32.59
C THR A 666 -8.28 -20.13 -33.11
N PRO A 667 -8.05 -20.62 -34.34
CA PRO A 667 -6.74 -20.57 -34.96
C PRO A 667 -6.38 -19.12 -35.29
N THR A 668 -5.15 -18.73 -34.95
CA THR A 668 -4.48 -17.55 -35.49
C THR A 668 -4.23 -17.73 -36.98
N ASP A 669 -5.03 -17.09 -37.82
CA ASP A 669 -4.66 -16.87 -39.22
C ASP A 669 -3.79 -15.62 -39.31
N ALA A 670 -2.54 -15.86 -39.72
CA ALA A 670 -1.55 -14.85 -40.03
C ALA A 670 -1.96 -14.08 -41.29
N ILE A 671 -2.08 -12.76 -41.19
CA ILE A 671 -2.05 -11.87 -42.34
C ILE A 671 -0.75 -11.07 -42.26
N THR A 672 0.25 -11.51 -43.03
CA THR A 672 1.41 -10.71 -43.42
C THR A 672 0.97 -9.58 -44.35
N PRO A 673 1.40 -8.32 -44.12
CA PRO A 673 1.17 -7.25 -45.07
C PRO A 673 2.22 -7.31 -46.18
N THR A 674 1.76 -7.24 -47.43
CA THR A 674 2.61 -6.97 -48.59
C THR A 674 2.34 -5.52 -48.98
N LEU A 675 3.40 -4.70 -48.90
CA LEU A 675 3.56 -3.29 -49.33
C LEU A 675 2.71 -2.22 -48.64
#